data_AF-A0AAW0U0P6-F1
#
_entry.id   AF-A0AAW0U0P6-F1
#
_cell.length_a   1.000
_cell.length_b   1.000
_cell.length_c   1.000
_cell.angle_alpha   90.00
_cell.angle_beta   90.00
_cell.angle_gamma   90.00
#
_symmetry.space_group_name_H-M   'P 1'
#
loop_
_entity.id
_entity.type
_entity.pdbx_description
1 polymer ?
#
loop_
_entity_poly.entity_id
_entity_poly.type
_entity_poly.pdbx_seq_one_letter_code
_entity_poly.pdbx_strand_id
1 'polypeptide(L)'
;MRHKVKWWCSLSLVQHRTTVVFILFSLFPTLLGVYTQEHDFNMPHQEVELWARKIGNHIFHLSNAFALYNDIKDNFRTGEATLQENDGLQLVKEMTSDVTNMMKFKVDAVNRIMNVAEEASLDKYKQEEPVDYYNAKRLNPSPDIPQEAIDDKNYRNLSLLSNIHFDGIPINESVSSVHVPTNVYAKAPDVINAIRWSGRLDRTFKSNYELDPTLSWQYFGSSTGFLRQYPASEWVMDEKDPDLYDARLRSWYIQAASSPKDMVILLDVSGSMTGLRKEIAIHVVLNILETLNENDFVNIFNFSTETTELVSCFNDSLVQANMENIGEFKKALKTIETKEIANFSKALIKAFELLQRSNSKYNKSGQGSQCNQAIMLVTDGAPDNYEKIFSTYNWPHFQVRVFTYLIGREEKKKRDLSWMACANKGYFVQVTTLAEVREQVLRYIPVMARPMVMYQEDHHHIWTGVYADVAGRRGAPGLKEGYRLMTSVAVPVFDRKKTSMKTANLLGVAGTDVPIREIEKLVPPYKLGVNGYSFMVNSNGYVIYHPDLRPVFQDILKPNYNSVDFAEVELTDYENEARANDSELLELRKDLVEQNAAERMMSVKIHLDDMKRVVQRKQKYFAQKISGTPFSLGIAMPEGYGKYKVHGQIELTREIQDHRAGDVMNHFSTGNWTLHPDWVYCEYKYDQHQEDQSPEALINEFLSRAQKPNWKWRSTRTRPPPDPIMNQAQHKRWKPSMGSDERRDNYYCDKDLVQSLLFDARATNVYSRKVKIEDKIKDRNTSSQNFGITTAFVATRSGLTRWIDNPSESSSSNGNSKEPHFMKVHNRAIDEVWYKRAVDYYKEDQDAYVYSVPFDAATRDPDEVLVTATRAIFVEENDYRMAPAAVVGVTIKHRKFVDFFKNETYKCPSYPSRNSSCKKAKTCESKSLNCYLLDDNGFIIASENEDDTGKFFGTLEGTIMESLVQSEVYKKIQIFDYQAVCLDTQEKNSMASILTTPIQTLKWFASWVMGNVFWVLVKTQLYTLWDPNEAWAYAQGQWDPNAAPTDEVTYSKGPINYQSAFGEYQEMLPDEAGIPTEDTKHPELPDDIGDFPSLELAYINKTHPRPCDKTVYLYKLQSKKLKQDGLYKPVKGKLSNCHTNGCGRPFSVQKVISTNLILVAVNSLCPCESRKVDIEPVEVEHNETTSCNRLLMQHYRKRPQSCVNYHPDEHEIKLCGGAGSLGPSSVALLTLLLAHIYNSMMQS
;
A
#
# COMPACT_ATOMS: atom_id res chain seq x y z
N MET A 1 1.23 -15.27 -63.43
CA MET A 1 1.18 -16.45 -64.34
C MET A 1 -0.10 -17.23 -63.97
N ARG A 2 -0.98 -17.66 -64.88
CA ARG A 2 -1.11 -19.04 -65.44
C ARG A 2 -0.70 -20.13 -64.42
N HIS A 3 -1.44 -21.22 -64.13
CA HIS A 3 -2.41 -22.05 -64.91
C HIS A 3 -3.75 -22.28 -64.12
N LYS A 4 -4.93 -22.69 -64.66
CA LYS A 4 -5.36 -23.86 -65.50
C LYS A 4 -5.20 -25.22 -64.78
N VAL A 5 -6.03 -26.27 -64.92
CA VAL A 5 -6.99 -26.78 -65.95
C VAL A 5 -7.88 -27.89 -65.25
N LYS A 6 -9.04 -28.49 -65.67
CA LYS A 6 -10.13 -28.42 -66.69
C LYS A 6 -11.22 -29.49 -66.30
N TRP A 7 -12.37 -29.56 -67.00
CA TRP A 7 -13.34 -30.69 -67.14
C TRP A 7 -14.51 -30.72 -66.11
N TRP A 8 -15.78 -31.08 -66.41
CA TRP A 8 -16.67 -31.13 -67.62
C TRP A 8 -18.09 -31.62 -67.15
N CYS A 9 -19.24 -31.61 -67.85
CA CYS A 9 -19.78 -31.09 -69.14
C CYS A 9 -21.36 -31.05 -68.98
N SER A 10 -22.33 -31.12 -69.92
CA SER A 10 -22.48 -31.13 -71.40
C SER A 10 -23.98 -30.99 -71.80
N LEU A 11 -24.31 -30.16 -72.80
CA LEU A 11 -25.61 -30.07 -73.56
C LEU A 11 -26.90 -29.73 -72.74
N SER A 12 -28.06 -29.31 -73.28
CA SER A 12 -28.59 -28.60 -74.48
C SER A 12 -30.14 -28.83 -74.45
N LEU A 13 -31.10 -27.92 -74.71
CA LEU A 13 -31.46 -27.18 -75.93
C LEU A 13 -32.50 -26.05 -75.63
N VAL A 14 -32.50 -24.94 -76.41
CA VAL A 14 -33.63 -24.28 -77.17
C VAL A 14 -35.03 -24.11 -76.47
N GLN A 15 -35.77 -22.97 -76.46
CA GLN A 15 -36.14 -22.03 -77.55
C GLN A 15 -36.83 -20.69 -77.09
N HIS A 16 -36.62 -19.57 -77.84
CA HIS A 16 -37.50 -18.36 -78.03
C HIS A 16 -37.95 -17.48 -76.80
N ARG A 17 -38.35 -16.19 -76.92
CA ARG A 17 -38.48 -15.23 -78.06
C ARG A 17 -38.32 -13.73 -77.62
N THR A 18 -37.68 -12.93 -78.47
CA THR A 18 -37.87 -11.47 -78.76
C THR A 18 -38.39 -10.45 -77.71
N THR A 19 -37.50 -9.51 -77.36
CA THR A 19 -37.61 -8.03 -77.33
C THR A 19 -38.92 -7.34 -77.76
N VAL A 20 -39.33 -6.23 -77.10
CA VAL A 20 -39.62 -4.86 -77.66
C VAL A 20 -40.31 -3.90 -76.63
N VAL A 21 -39.71 -2.71 -76.42
CA VAL A 21 -40.24 -1.33 -76.17
C VAL A 21 -41.35 -1.01 -75.13
N PHE A 22 -41.18 0.17 -74.49
CA PHE A 22 -42.14 1.02 -73.74
C PHE A 22 -43.62 0.99 -74.20
N ILE A 23 -44.57 1.25 -73.27
CA ILE A 23 -45.32 2.53 -73.16
C ILE A 23 -46.17 2.59 -71.86
N LEU A 24 -46.62 3.80 -71.51
CA LEU A 24 -47.33 4.20 -70.28
C LEU A 24 -48.84 3.82 -70.23
N PHE A 25 -49.41 4.07 -69.04
CA PHE A 25 -50.82 4.44 -68.77
C PHE A 25 -51.93 3.37 -68.83
N SER A 26 -52.41 2.97 -67.65
CA SER A 26 -53.62 3.56 -67.00
C SER A 26 -54.54 2.53 -66.29
N LEU A 27 -55.38 3.05 -65.40
CA LEU A 27 -56.58 2.44 -64.80
C LEU A 27 -56.40 1.24 -63.83
N PHE A 28 -56.43 1.60 -62.55
CA PHE A 28 -57.14 0.89 -61.46
C PHE A 28 -58.52 0.32 -61.91
N PRO A 29 -59.10 -0.71 -61.25
CA PRO A 29 -59.11 -0.79 -59.78
C PRO A 29 -59.12 -2.18 -59.07
N THR A 30 -58.79 -2.10 -57.77
CA THR A 30 -59.36 -2.84 -56.61
C THR A 30 -58.99 -4.30 -56.27
N LEU A 31 -59.01 -4.53 -54.94
CA LEU A 31 -59.25 -5.79 -54.22
C LEU A 31 -58.17 -6.88 -54.24
N LEU A 32 -57.05 -6.59 -53.58
CA LEU A 32 -56.61 -7.32 -52.37
C LEU A 32 -55.49 -6.55 -51.65
N GLY A 33 -55.86 -5.61 -50.79
CA GLY A 33 -54.90 -4.82 -50.01
C GLY A 33 -54.48 -5.56 -48.74
N VAL A 34 -53.24 -6.06 -48.70
CA VAL A 34 -52.62 -6.52 -47.45
C VAL A 34 -52.30 -5.30 -46.60
N TYR A 35 -52.88 -5.22 -45.40
CA TYR A 35 -52.76 -4.08 -44.51
C TYR A 35 -51.45 -4.14 -43.70
N THR A 36 -50.35 -3.69 -44.30
CA THR A 36 -49.08 -3.47 -43.59
C THR A 36 -49.18 -2.22 -42.71
N GLN A 37 -49.57 -2.42 -41.47
CA GLN A 37 -49.75 -1.34 -40.50
C GLN A 37 -48.40 -0.80 -40.00
N GLU A 38 -47.96 0.35 -40.49
CA GLU A 38 -46.89 1.12 -39.84
C GLU A 38 -47.36 1.53 -38.44
N HIS A 39 -46.76 0.92 -37.41
CA HIS A 39 -46.97 1.32 -36.02
C HIS A 39 -46.08 2.53 -35.68
N ASP A 40 -46.70 3.65 -35.33
CA ASP A 40 -46.02 4.90 -35.00
C ASP A 40 -44.95 4.74 -33.88
N PHE A 41 -43.68 4.84 -34.28
CA PHE A 41 -42.50 4.78 -33.38
C PHE A 41 -42.28 6.06 -32.55
N ASN A 42 -43.27 6.96 -32.46
CA ASN A 42 -43.14 8.24 -31.78
C ASN A 42 -42.88 8.08 -30.26
N MET A 43 -42.00 8.94 -29.74
CA MET A 43 -41.62 9.04 -28.32
C MET A 43 -42.19 10.33 -27.70
N PRO A 44 -42.58 10.32 -26.41
CA PRO A 44 -43.24 11.43 -25.73
C PRO A 44 -42.23 12.50 -25.27
N HIS A 45 -41.50 13.11 -26.22
CA HIS A 45 -40.38 14.01 -25.93
C HIS A 45 -40.78 15.28 -25.16
N GLN A 46 -42.00 15.80 -25.38
CA GLN A 46 -42.49 16.99 -24.69
C GLN A 46 -42.90 16.67 -23.25
N GLU A 47 -43.48 15.50 -23.02
CA GLU A 47 -43.82 15.00 -21.68
C GLU A 47 -42.55 14.79 -20.85
N VAL A 48 -41.49 14.21 -21.43
CA VAL A 48 -40.18 14.03 -20.77
C VAL A 48 -39.54 15.38 -20.38
N GLU A 49 -39.63 16.40 -21.24
CA GLU A 49 -39.20 17.77 -20.91
C GLU A 49 -39.98 18.34 -19.72
N LEU A 50 -41.30 18.17 -19.73
CA LEU A 50 -42.19 18.67 -18.68
C LEU A 50 -42.04 17.92 -17.35
N TRP A 51 -41.81 16.60 -17.36
CA TRP A 51 -41.51 15.80 -16.17
C TRP A 51 -40.20 16.24 -15.52
N ALA A 52 -39.10 16.30 -16.29
CA ALA A 52 -37.79 16.70 -15.77
C ALA A 52 -37.81 18.13 -15.17
N ARG A 53 -38.55 19.06 -15.79
CA ARG A 53 -38.71 20.43 -15.28
C ARG A 53 -39.50 20.48 -13.97
N LYS A 54 -40.58 19.70 -13.84
CA LYS A 54 -41.36 19.63 -12.60
C LYS A 54 -40.56 19.01 -11.46
N ILE A 55 -39.93 17.86 -11.72
CA ILE A 55 -39.12 17.12 -10.75
C ILE A 55 -38.04 18.05 -10.20
N GLY A 56 -37.23 18.66 -11.07
CA GLY A 56 -36.15 19.58 -10.68
C GLY A 56 -36.63 20.74 -9.81
N ASN A 57 -37.67 21.47 -10.23
CA ASN A 57 -38.23 22.58 -9.45
C ASN A 57 -38.74 22.15 -8.07
N HIS A 58 -39.43 21.00 -7.98
CA HIS A 58 -40.00 20.54 -6.72
C HIS A 58 -38.90 20.16 -5.72
N ILE A 59 -37.94 19.33 -6.14
CA ILE A 59 -36.88 18.84 -5.25
C ILE A 59 -35.89 19.96 -4.89
N PHE A 60 -35.60 20.89 -5.81
CA PHE A 60 -34.80 22.09 -5.52
C PHE A 60 -35.44 22.96 -4.42
N HIS A 61 -36.70 23.37 -4.59
CA HIS A 61 -37.37 24.24 -3.60
C HIS A 61 -37.51 23.57 -2.23
N LEU A 62 -37.79 22.26 -2.21
CA LEU A 62 -37.91 21.47 -1.00
C LEU A 62 -36.55 21.32 -0.28
N SER A 63 -35.50 20.86 -0.98
CA SER A 63 -34.15 20.74 -0.42
C SER A 63 -33.60 22.10 0.06
N ASN A 64 -33.78 23.18 -0.70
CA ASN A 64 -33.31 24.52 -0.32
C ASN A 64 -34.08 25.12 0.87
N ALA A 65 -35.34 24.71 1.10
CA ALA A 65 -36.11 25.12 2.28
C ALA A 65 -35.69 24.37 3.55
N PHE A 66 -35.55 23.04 3.48
CA PHE A 66 -35.18 22.22 4.64
C PHE A 66 -33.69 22.34 5.03
N ALA A 67 -32.79 22.52 4.07
CA ALA A 67 -31.36 22.73 4.32
C ALA A 67 -31.02 24.12 4.91
N LEU A 68 -32.00 25.03 5.01
CA LEU A 68 -31.84 26.42 5.49
C LEU A 68 -30.72 27.21 4.76
N TYR A 69 -30.51 26.90 3.46
CA TYR A 69 -29.40 27.42 2.65
C TYR A 69 -29.28 28.96 2.68
N ASN A 70 -30.41 29.66 2.52
CA ASN A 70 -30.43 31.13 2.54
C ASN A 70 -30.05 31.68 3.92
N ASP A 71 -30.67 31.17 4.99
CA ASP A 71 -30.42 31.61 6.37
C ASP A 71 -28.93 31.44 6.74
N ILE A 72 -28.26 30.37 6.28
CA ILE A 72 -26.82 30.16 6.50
C ILE A 72 -25.97 31.06 5.59
N LYS A 73 -26.29 31.20 4.29
CA LYS A 73 -25.52 32.03 3.36
C LYS A 73 -25.52 33.50 3.80
N ASP A 74 -26.63 33.99 4.34
CA ASP A 74 -26.73 35.35 4.87
C ASP A 74 -26.10 35.50 6.27
N ASN A 75 -26.02 34.45 7.09
CA ASN A 75 -25.21 34.46 8.32
C ASN A 75 -23.71 34.59 8.03
N PHE A 76 -23.16 33.87 7.06
CA PHE A 76 -21.75 34.03 6.68
C PHE A 76 -21.44 35.43 6.15
N ARG A 77 -22.38 36.05 5.42
CA ARG A 77 -22.27 37.45 4.94
C ARG A 77 -22.39 38.49 6.05
N THR A 78 -23.30 38.31 7.01
CA THR A 78 -23.52 39.25 8.12
C THR A 78 -22.54 39.07 9.27
N GLY A 79 -21.83 37.94 9.34
CA GLY A 79 -20.77 37.68 10.30
C GLY A 79 -19.40 38.28 9.95
N GLU A 80 -19.31 39.17 8.95
CA GLU A 80 -18.04 39.79 8.50
C GLU A 80 -16.98 38.76 7.99
N ALA A 81 -17.41 37.64 7.40
CA ALA A 81 -16.48 36.71 6.76
C ALA A 81 -15.79 37.36 5.53
N THR A 82 -14.46 37.37 5.51
CA THR A 82 -13.64 38.00 4.45
C THR A 82 -12.94 36.96 3.57
N LEU A 83 -12.53 37.33 2.35
CA LEU A 83 -11.72 36.47 1.50
C LEU A 83 -10.22 36.79 1.61
N GLN A 84 -9.49 35.94 2.32
CA GLN A 84 -8.03 35.93 2.37
C GLN A 84 -7.48 35.24 1.12
N GLU A 85 -6.40 35.77 0.54
CA GLU A 85 -5.68 35.10 -0.56
C GLU A 85 -4.68 34.07 0.00
N ASN A 86 -4.77 32.83 -0.47
CA ASN A 86 -3.86 31.73 -0.14
C ASN A 86 -2.74 31.69 -1.19
N ASP A 87 -1.56 32.24 -0.87
CA ASP A 87 -0.35 32.00 -1.67
C ASP A 87 0.19 30.58 -1.41
N GLY A 88 0.17 29.74 -2.44
CA GLY A 88 0.69 28.39 -2.39
C GLY A 88 2.18 28.32 -2.08
N LEU A 89 2.99 29.25 -2.60
CA LEU A 89 4.44 29.26 -2.34
C LEU A 89 4.73 29.58 -0.87
N GLN A 90 4.02 30.55 -0.28
CA GLN A 90 4.10 30.83 1.15
C GLN A 90 3.60 29.65 2.01
N LEU A 91 2.46 29.05 1.66
CA LEU A 91 1.88 27.92 2.40
C LEU A 91 2.80 26.68 2.41
N VAL A 92 3.34 26.28 1.26
CA VAL A 92 4.32 25.18 1.21
C VAL A 92 5.55 25.52 2.05
N LYS A 93 6.05 26.76 1.99
CA LYS A 93 7.24 27.18 2.73
C LYS A 93 7.03 27.17 4.26
N GLU A 94 5.84 27.54 4.73
CA GLU A 94 5.43 27.42 6.14
C GLU A 94 5.39 25.94 6.56
N MET A 95 4.61 25.11 5.85
CA MET A 95 4.48 23.68 6.11
C MET A 95 5.83 22.94 6.07
N THR A 96 6.67 23.27 5.09
CA THR A 96 8.02 22.71 4.96
C THR A 96 8.92 23.11 6.11
N SER A 97 8.79 24.34 6.63
CA SER A 97 9.53 24.81 7.81
C SER A 97 9.14 24.00 9.05
N ASP A 98 7.84 23.80 9.28
CA ASP A 98 7.35 23.04 10.44
C ASP A 98 7.75 21.56 10.38
N VAL A 99 7.66 20.92 9.21
CA VAL A 99 8.18 19.55 8.99
C VAL A 99 9.71 19.51 9.15
N THR A 100 10.45 20.48 8.61
CA THR A 100 11.92 20.57 8.78
C THR A 100 12.31 20.67 10.26
N ASN A 101 11.60 21.48 11.04
CA ASN A 101 11.84 21.63 12.49
C ASN A 101 11.56 20.32 13.24
N MET A 102 10.43 19.65 12.96
CA MET A 102 10.10 18.36 13.56
C MET A 102 11.16 17.30 13.22
N MET A 103 11.48 17.13 11.93
CA MET A 103 12.48 16.16 11.47
C MET A 103 13.83 16.40 12.13
N LYS A 104 14.27 17.66 12.24
CA LYS A 104 15.53 18.02 12.91
C LYS A 104 15.57 17.54 14.37
N PHE A 105 14.49 17.68 15.15
CA PHE A 105 14.46 17.18 16.53
C PHE A 105 14.64 15.65 16.62
N LYS A 106 14.15 14.90 15.62
CA LYS A 106 14.38 13.43 15.51
C LYS A 106 15.85 13.13 15.20
N VAL A 107 16.48 13.86 14.27
CA VAL A 107 17.93 13.73 14.00
C VAL A 107 18.75 14.06 15.25
N ASP A 108 18.43 15.16 15.95
CA ASP A 108 19.13 15.56 17.17
C ASP A 108 18.95 14.54 18.31
N ALA A 109 17.82 13.82 18.37
CA ALA A 109 17.60 12.72 19.32
C ALA A 109 18.47 11.50 19.01
N VAL A 110 18.58 11.11 17.75
CA VAL A 110 19.43 10.00 17.28
C VAL A 110 20.92 10.33 17.45
N ASN A 111 21.35 11.56 17.16
CA ASN A 111 22.71 12.03 17.43
C ASN A 111 23.09 11.92 18.91
N ARG A 112 22.15 12.16 19.84
CA ARG A 112 22.40 11.95 21.29
C ARG A 112 22.55 10.47 21.66
N ILE A 113 21.75 9.58 21.06
CA ILE A 113 21.87 8.12 21.25
C ILE A 113 23.23 7.63 20.74
N MET A 114 23.62 8.03 19.53
CA MET A 114 24.89 7.71 18.89
C MET A 114 26.10 8.12 19.75
N ASN A 115 26.18 9.39 20.15
CA ASN A 115 27.30 9.91 20.95
C ASN A 115 27.47 9.13 22.27
N VAL A 116 26.37 8.83 22.97
CA VAL A 116 26.42 8.06 24.23
C VAL A 116 26.72 6.58 23.97
N ALA A 117 26.34 6.02 22.82
CA ALA A 117 26.70 4.64 22.45
C ALA A 117 28.20 4.51 22.17
N GLU A 118 28.80 5.45 21.44
CA GLU A 118 30.24 5.46 21.17
C GLU A 118 31.05 5.68 22.45
N GLU A 119 30.62 6.60 23.34
CA GLU A 119 31.22 6.80 24.68
C GLU A 119 31.14 5.51 25.52
N ALA A 120 29.94 4.95 25.71
CA ALA A 120 29.70 3.76 26.52
C ALA A 120 30.47 2.53 26.03
N SER A 121 30.72 2.45 24.72
CA SER A 121 31.50 1.34 24.14
C SER A 121 32.95 1.29 24.65
N LEU A 122 33.52 2.41 25.12
CA LEU A 122 34.93 2.51 25.52
C LEU A 122 35.21 1.90 26.89
N ASP A 123 34.17 1.74 27.74
CA ASP A 123 34.30 1.25 29.10
C ASP A 123 34.78 -0.21 29.16
N LYS A 124 35.69 -0.50 30.10
CA LYS A 124 36.27 -1.84 30.32
C LYS A 124 35.54 -2.59 31.42
N TYR A 125 34.52 -3.36 31.04
CA TYR A 125 33.81 -4.25 31.95
C TYR A 125 34.59 -5.53 32.25
N LYS A 126 34.50 -6.03 33.49
CA LYS A 126 34.94 -7.39 33.85
C LYS A 126 33.94 -8.40 33.28
N GLN A 127 34.42 -9.57 32.85
CA GLN A 127 33.53 -10.56 32.22
C GLN A 127 32.58 -11.25 33.22
N GLU A 128 32.95 -11.33 34.50
CA GLU A 128 32.40 -12.26 35.49
C GLU A 128 31.06 -11.85 36.14
N GLU A 129 30.60 -10.60 35.96
CA GLU A 129 29.35 -10.11 36.58
C GLU A 129 28.11 -10.45 35.72
N PRO A 130 27.02 -11.00 36.29
CA PRO A 130 25.80 -11.31 35.53
C PRO A 130 25.16 -10.02 34.98
N VAL A 131 24.64 -10.09 33.74
CA VAL A 131 24.06 -8.92 33.06
C VAL A 131 22.54 -8.91 33.24
N ASP A 132 22.06 -7.90 33.93
CA ASP A 132 20.65 -7.68 34.20
C ASP A 132 19.99 -6.88 33.06
N TYR A 133 18.97 -7.46 32.40
CA TYR A 133 18.21 -6.80 31.34
C TYR A 133 16.81 -7.39 31.17
N TYR A 134 15.90 -6.63 30.54
CA TYR A 134 14.55 -7.07 30.19
C TYR A 134 14.55 -7.67 28.78
N ASN A 135 14.28 -8.97 28.66
CA ASN A 135 14.13 -9.64 27.37
C ASN A 135 12.69 -9.48 26.87
N ALA A 136 12.50 -8.85 25.72
CA ALA A 136 11.18 -8.53 25.18
C ALA A 136 10.31 -9.78 24.92
N LYS A 137 10.93 -10.94 24.62
CA LYS A 137 10.25 -12.24 24.42
C LYS A 137 9.93 -12.99 25.72
N ARG A 138 10.24 -12.40 26.88
CA ARG A 138 10.10 -13.03 28.22
C ARG A 138 9.66 -12.03 29.30
N LEU A 139 8.80 -11.08 28.91
CA LEU A 139 8.00 -10.33 29.86
C LEU A 139 6.77 -11.15 30.25
N ASN A 140 6.15 -10.82 31.39
CA ASN A 140 4.79 -11.18 31.80
C ASN A 140 4.30 -12.59 31.35
N PRO A 141 4.91 -13.69 31.84
CA PRO A 141 4.58 -15.05 31.41
C PRO A 141 3.10 -15.40 31.62
N SER A 142 2.50 -16.10 30.65
CA SER A 142 1.13 -16.64 30.77
C SER A 142 1.00 -17.51 32.03
N PRO A 143 -0.14 -17.50 32.75
CA PRO A 143 -0.39 -18.37 33.91
C PRO A 143 -0.26 -19.88 33.60
N ASP A 144 -0.30 -20.29 32.34
CA ASP A 144 -0.14 -21.69 31.91
C ASP A 144 1.32 -22.18 31.97
N ILE A 145 2.30 -21.28 32.14
CA ILE A 145 3.72 -21.61 32.15
C ILE A 145 4.13 -22.10 33.56
N PRO A 146 4.64 -23.35 33.72
CA PRO A 146 5.07 -23.85 35.03
C PRO A 146 6.16 -22.98 35.66
N GLN A 147 6.07 -22.74 36.97
CA GLN A 147 6.97 -21.86 37.73
C GLN A 147 8.46 -22.24 37.57
N GLU A 148 8.77 -23.53 37.50
CA GLU A 148 10.14 -24.05 37.27
C GLU A 148 10.72 -23.56 35.93
N ALA A 149 9.88 -23.40 34.90
CA ALA A 149 10.25 -22.87 33.60
C ALA A 149 10.29 -21.34 33.56
N ILE A 150 9.64 -20.64 34.51
CA ILE A 150 9.77 -19.18 34.68
C ILE A 150 11.17 -18.84 35.20
N ASP A 151 11.66 -19.58 36.19
CA ASP A 151 12.95 -19.37 36.84
C ASP A 151 14.14 -19.73 35.92
N ASP A 152 14.16 -20.92 35.29
CA ASP A 152 15.25 -21.34 34.38
C ASP A 152 15.35 -20.44 33.13
N LYS A 153 14.22 -19.90 32.66
CA LYS A 153 14.17 -19.00 31.50
C LYS A 153 14.34 -17.52 31.87
N ASN A 154 14.43 -17.15 33.15
CA ASN A 154 14.62 -15.76 33.62
C ASN A 154 13.58 -14.78 33.04
N TYR A 155 12.30 -15.14 33.19
CA TYR A 155 11.18 -14.24 32.86
C TYR A 155 11.08 -13.07 33.86
N ARG A 156 10.44 -11.97 33.43
CA ARG A 156 10.28 -10.77 34.28
C ARG A 156 8.89 -10.16 34.17
N ASN A 157 8.28 -9.91 35.32
CA ASN A 157 7.05 -9.14 35.39
C ASN A 157 7.37 -7.65 35.28
N LEU A 158 6.67 -6.95 34.40
CA LEU A 158 6.81 -5.52 34.16
C LEU A 158 5.42 -4.92 33.96
N SER A 159 5.08 -3.88 34.74
CA SER A 159 3.80 -3.18 34.57
C SER A 159 3.81 -2.41 33.25
N LEU A 160 3.11 -2.96 32.26
CA LEU A 160 2.85 -2.31 30.98
C LEU A 160 1.49 -1.58 31.05
N LEU A 161 1.38 -0.42 30.41
CA LEU A 161 0.14 0.35 30.28
C LEU A 161 -0.13 0.62 28.80
N SER A 162 -1.39 0.49 28.37
CA SER A 162 -1.83 0.90 27.03
C SER A 162 -1.51 2.39 26.80
N ASN A 163 -0.98 2.73 25.63
CA ASN A 163 -0.73 4.11 25.24
C ASN A 163 -1.20 4.36 23.79
N ILE A 164 -2.08 5.35 23.63
CA ILE A 164 -2.70 5.74 22.35
C ILE A 164 -1.67 6.20 21.31
N HIS A 165 -0.56 6.84 21.71
CA HIS A 165 0.54 7.25 20.81
C HIS A 165 1.27 6.05 20.19
N PHE A 166 1.18 4.88 20.84
CA PHE A 166 1.67 3.60 20.36
C PHE A 166 0.50 2.68 19.96
N ASP A 167 -0.62 3.24 19.47
CA ASP A 167 -1.79 2.52 18.96
C ASP A 167 -2.39 1.49 19.95
N GLY A 168 -2.36 1.82 21.25
CA GLY A 168 -2.86 0.95 22.32
C GLY A 168 -1.90 -0.17 22.73
N ILE A 169 -0.69 -0.24 22.16
CA ILE A 169 0.32 -1.22 22.56
C ILE A 169 0.69 -1.00 24.04
N PRO A 170 0.72 -2.07 24.87
CA PRO A 170 1.09 -1.96 26.27
C PRO A 170 2.61 -1.73 26.42
N ILE A 171 2.99 -0.59 27.02
CA ILE A 171 4.38 -0.14 27.14
C ILE A 171 4.77 0.24 28.59
N ASN A 172 6.08 0.36 28.85
CA ASN A 172 6.63 0.95 30.07
C ASN A 172 7.68 2.04 29.76
N GLU A 173 7.40 3.27 30.18
CA GLU A 173 8.24 4.45 29.91
C GLU A 173 9.50 4.57 30.81
N SER A 174 9.70 3.66 31.77
CA SER A 174 10.82 3.76 32.73
C SER A 174 12.05 2.93 32.35
N VAL A 175 11.90 1.92 31.49
CA VAL A 175 12.97 1.00 31.08
C VAL A 175 12.91 0.73 29.56
N SER A 176 13.96 0.14 29.00
CA SER A 176 13.96 -0.40 27.63
C SER A 176 13.88 -1.94 27.63
N SER A 177 13.46 -2.51 26.51
CA SER A 177 13.47 -3.95 26.29
C SER A 177 14.56 -4.34 25.28
N VAL A 178 15.01 -5.60 25.34
CA VAL A 178 15.98 -6.18 24.41
C VAL A 178 15.34 -7.36 23.68
N HIS A 179 15.26 -7.25 22.35
CA HIS A 179 14.94 -8.36 21.45
C HIS A 179 16.23 -9.03 20.99
N VAL A 180 16.24 -10.37 20.94
CA VAL A 180 17.31 -11.17 20.34
C VAL A 180 16.70 -12.09 19.28
N PRO A 181 17.14 -12.00 18.01
CA PRO A 181 16.67 -12.87 16.92
C PRO A 181 16.90 -14.35 17.20
N THR A 182 16.02 -15.21 16.67
CA THR A 182 16.05 -16.67 16.92
C THR A 182 17.33 -17.34 16.38
N ASN A 183 17.96 -16.76 15.36
CA ASN A 183 19.26 -17.16 14.81
C ASN A 183 20.49 -16.72 15.63
N VAL A 184 20.30 -15.93 16.71
CA VAL A 184 21.41 -15.35 17.51
C VAL A 184 21.41 -15.94 18.93
N TYR A 185 22.53 -16.54 19.33
CA TYR A 185 22.66 -17.15 20.65
C TYR A 185 22.81 -16.08 21.75
N ALA A 186 21.72 -15.79 22.47
CA ALA A 186 21.66 -14.74 23.49
C ALA A 186 22.68 -14.85 24.64
N LYS A 187 23.22 -16.06 24.91
CA LYS A 187 24.28 -16.28 25.93
C LYS A 187 25.70 -16.21 25.35
N ALA A 188 25.90 -15.81 24.08
CA ALA A 188 27.23 -15.62 23.51
C ALA A 188 27.98 -14.46 24.19
N PRO A 189 29.30 -14.56 24.44
CA PRO A 189 30.04 -13.57 25.21
C PRO A 189 30.01 -12.18 24.56
N ASP A 190 30.10 -12.09 23.23
CA ASP A 190 30.07 -10.81 22.52
C ASP A 190 28.69 -10.14 22.61
N VAL A 191 27.61 -10.93 22.54
CA VAL A 191 26.23 -10.45 22.71
C VAL A 191 25.99 -9.96 24.14
N ILE A 192 26.38 -10.74 25.16
CA ILE A 192 26.26 -10.35 26.58
C ILE A 192 27.04 -9.05 26.85
N ASN A 193 28.29 -8.96 26.40
CA ASN A 193 29.12 -7.77 26.60
C ASN A 193 28.54 -6.53 25.90
N ALA A 194 27.93 -6.72 24.72
CA ALA A 194 27.31 -5.62 23.98
C ALA A 194 25.96 -5.17 24.60
N ILE A 195 25.15 -6.11 25.10
CA ILE A 195 23.96 -5.78 25.90
C ILE A 195 24.36 -5.01 27.17
N ARG A 196 25.44 -5.43 27.86
CA ARG A 196 25.94 -4.78 29.09
C ARG A 196 26.25 -3.28 28.89
N TRP A 197 27.07 -2.91 27.91
CA TRP A 197 27.42 -1.49 27.70
C TRP A 197 26.23 -0.68 27.17
N SER A 198 25.35 -1.29 26.35
CA SER A 198 24.14 -0.63 25.85
C SER A 198 23.17 -0.19 26.97
N GLY A 199 23.31 -0.73 28.19
CA GLY A 199 22.57 -0.29 29.37
C GLY A 199 22.75 1.19 29.73
N ARG A 200 23.78 1.87 29.21
CA ARG A 200 23.94 3.33 29.34
C ARG A 200 22.81 4.11 28.64
N LEU A 201 22.26 3.57 27.55
CA LEU A 201 21.38 4.28 26.61
C LEU A 201 19.99 4.60 27.19
N ASP A 202 19.51 3.85 28.18
CA ASP A 202 18.17 4.02 28.76
C ASP A 202 17.95 5.43 29.33
N ARG A 203 19.02 6.03 29.87
CA ARG A 203 19.00 7.43 30.35
C ARG A 203 18.82 8.43 29.21
N THR A 204 19.42 8.15 28.05
CA THR A 204 19.31 8.97 26.83
C THR A 204 17.94 8.80 26.19
N PHE A 205 17.44 7.57 26.06
CA PHE A 205 16.11 7.30 25.51
C PHE A 205 15.00 7.99 26.32
N LYS A 206 15.05 7.87 27.65
CA LYS A 206 14.13 8.57 28.55
C LYS A 206 14.28 10.09 28.47
N SER A 207 15.50 10.62 28.52
CA SER A 207 15.74 12.06 28.40
C SER A 207 15.30 12.62 27.03
N ASN A 208 15.31 11.82 25.97
CA ASN A 208 14.79 12.20 24.66
C ASN A 208 13.26 12.31 24.68
N TYR A 209 12.56 11.31 25.23
CA TYR A 209 11.10 11.29 25.32
C TYR A 209 10.55 12.36 26.29
N GLU A 210 11.25 12.65 27.39
CA GLU A 210 10.94 13.78 28.29
C GLU A 210 11.14 15.16 27.62
N LEU A 211 11.96 15.25 26.57
CA LEU A 211 12.14 16.47 25.76
C LEU A 211 11.10 16.57 24.62
N ASP A 212 10.83 15.46 23.95
CA ASP A 212 9.89 15.35 22.83
C ASP A 212 9.00 14.10 22.95
N PRO A 213 7.80 14.22 23.57
CA PRO A 213 6.83 13.14 23.64
C PRO A 213 6.27 12.68 22.29
N THR A 214 6.54 13.39 21.18
CA THR A 214 6.15 12.93 19.83
C THR A 214 7.14 11.93 19.22
N LEU A 215 8.19 11.54 19.94
CA LEU A 215 9.03 10.39 19.57
C LEU A 215 8.21 9.11 19.71
N SER A 216 8.27 8.24 18.69
CA SER A 216 7.74 6.87 18.80
C SER A 216 8.85 5.92 19.28
N TRP A 217 9.10 4.81 18.59
CA TRP A 217 10.18 3.90 18.95
C TRP A 217 11.55 4.58 18.81
N GLN A 218 12.37 4.45 19.86
CA GLN A 218 13.81 4.75 19.84
C GLN A 218 14.57 3.43 20.01
N TYR A 219 15.63 3.21 19.22
CA TYR A 219 16.36 1.93 19.29
C TYR A 219 17.83 2.00 18.92
N PHE A 220 18.53 0.94 19.31
CA PHE A 220 19.89 0.61 18.87
C PHE A 220 19.92 -0.85 18.42
N GLY A 221 20.20 -1.09 17.14
CA GLY A 221 20.47 -2.42 16.60
C GLY A 221 21.98 -2.69 16.59
N SER A 222 22.43 -3.75 17.25
CA SER A 222 23.85 -4.10 17.28
C SER A 222 24.29 -4.90 16.04
N SER A 223 25.55 -4.76 15.63
CA SER A 223 26.19 -5.68 14.67
C SER A 223 26.24 -7.14 15.15
N THR A 224 26.12 -7.36 16.46
CA THR A 224 25.94 -8.69 17.08
C THR A 224 24.52 -9.26 16.94
N GLY A 225 23.55 -8.48 16.45
CA GLY A 225 22.22 -8.94 16.05
C GLY A 225 21.06 -8.63 17.01
N PHE A 226 21.31 -8.28 18.27
CA PHE A 226 20.22 -7.85 19.18
C PHE A 226 19.74 -6.43 18.87
N LEU A 227 18.49 -6.15 19.24
CA LEU A 227 17.85 -4.83 19.19
C LEU A 227 17.52 -4.39 20.62
N ARG A 228 17.93 -3.18 21.03
CA ARG A 228 17.45 -2.52 22.25
C ARG A 228 16.40 -1.47 21.85
N GLN A 229 15.19 -1.55 22.42
CA GLN A 229 14.04 -0.73 22.04
C GLN A 229 13.44 -0.03 23.27
N TYR A 230 13.10 1.26 23.12
CA TYR A 230 12.45 2.08 24.14
C TYR A 230 11.22 2.80 23.54
N PRO A 231 10.10 2.95 24.27
CA PRO A 231 9.82 2.38 25.60
C PRO A 231 9.82 0.84 25.58
N ALA A 232 9.93 0.21 26.76
CA ALA A 232 9.87 -1.25 26.83
C ALA A 232 8.46 -1.75 26.49
N SER A 233 8.40 -2.72 25.58
CA SER A 233 7.18 -3.41 25.14
C SER A 233 7.42 -4.91 25.11
N GLU A 234 6.32 -5.67 25.14
CA GLU A 234 6.36 -7.12 24.99
C GLU A 234 6.44 -7.54 23.51
N TRP A 235 7.31 -8.51 23.23
CA TRP A 235 7.43 -9.10 21.91
C TRP A 235 6.53 -10.32 21.80
N VAL A 236 5.22 -10.06 21.73
CA VAL A 236 4.18 -11.07 21.51
C VAL A 236 4.54 -11.93 20.29
N MET A 237 4.38 -13.24 20.45
CA MET A 237 4.64 -14.25 19.42
C MET A 237 3.40 -15.12 19.25
N ASP A 238 2.91 -15.25 18.02
CA ASP A 238 1.94 -16.29 17.69
C ASP A 238 2.61 -17.66 17.79
N GLU A 239 2.00 -18.63 18.46
CA GLU A 239 2.55 -20.00 18.53
C GLU A 239 2.67 -20.68 17.15
N LYS A 240 1.98 -20.12 16.15
CA LYS A 240 2.01 -20.55 14.74
C LYS A 240 3.15 -19.91 13.91
N ASP A 241 3.73 -18.77 14.33
CA ASP A 241 4.77 -18.05 13.56
C ASP A 241 6.08 -17.89 14.35
N PRO A 242 7.19 -18.57 13.98
CA PRO A 242 8.47 -18.40 14.66
C PRO A 242 9.06 -17.00 14.39
N ASP A 243 9.73 -16.40 15.37
CA ASP A 243 10.31 -15.06 15.18
C ASP A 243 11.41 -15.03 14.11
N LEU A 244 11.06 -14.47 12.95
CA LEU A 244 11.94 -14.19 11.82
C LEU A 244 12.49 -12.73 11.83
N TYR A 245 12.27 -11.93 12.88
CA TYR A 245 12.83 -10.58 12.95
C TYR A 245 14.35 -10.61 13.19
N ASP A 246 15.11 -9.95 12.32
CA ASP A 246 16.52 -9.59 12.55
C ASP A 246 16.71 -8.12 12.19
N ALA A 247 17.20 -7.31 13.12
CA ALA A 247 17.38 -5.87 12.90
C ALA A 247 18.35 -5.58 11.75
N ARG A 248 19.33 -6.47 11.52
CA ARG A 248 20.40 -6.28 10.53
C ARG A 248 19.92 -6.40 9.08
N LEU A 249 18.72 -6.97 8.87
CA LEU A 249 18.06 -7.04 7.56
C LEU A 249 17.10 -5.86 7.29
N ARG A 250 16.87 -4.97 8.26
CA ARG A 250 15.95 -3.83 8.08
C ARG A 250 16.62 -2.72 7.27
N SER A 251 15.86 -2.07 6.40
CA SER A 251 16.37 -1.02 5.49
C SER A 251 17.06 0.12 6.24
N TRP A 252 16.53 0.53 7.42
CA TRP A 252 17.17 1.53 8.29
C TRP A 252 18.57 1.10 8.75
N TYR A 253 18.78 -0.19 9.01
CA TYR A 253 20.07 -0.73 9.40
C TYR A 253 21.01 -0.79 8.19
N ILE A 254 20.59 -1.39 7.08
CA ILE A 254 21.45 -1.62 5.92
C ILE A 254 21.90 -0.30 5.27
N GLN A 255 20.99 0.67 5.12
CA GLN A 255 21.30 1.94 4.47
C GLN A 255 22.20 2.85 5.33
N ALA A 256 22.13 2.74 6.66
CA ALA A 256 23.05 3.42 7.58
C ALA A 256 24.40 2.68 7.74
N ALA A 257 24.39 1.34 7.73
CA ALA A 257 25.59 0.51 7.87
C ALA A 257 26.41 0.36 6.58
N SER A 258 25.84 0.62 5.40
CA SER A 258 26.53 0.52 4.11
C SER A 258 26.10 1.60 3.11
N SER A 259 27.08 2.30 2.53
CA SER A 259 26.84 3.20 1.38
C SER A 259 26.34 2.40 0.15
N PRO A 260 25.55 3.01 -0.76
CA PRO A 260 24.94 2.35 -1.91
C PRO A 260 25.90 1.51 -2.76
N LYS A 261 25.39 0.46 -3.41
CA LYS A 261 26.23 -0.55 -4.09
C LYS A 261 25.73 -0.96 -5.49
N ASP A 262 26.67 -0.98 -6.44
CA ASP A 262 26.56 -1.62 -7.75
C ASP A 262 27.15 -3.05 -7.63
N MET A 263 26.31 -4.09 -7.70
CA MET A 263 26.71 -5.49 -7.49
C MET A 263 26.50 -6.38 -8.72
N VAL A 264 27.46 -7.26 -9.00
CA VAL A 264 27.29 -8.39 -9.93
C VAL A 264 27.29 -9.69 -9.15
N ILE A 265 26.25 -10.50 -9.29
CA ILE A 265 26.17 -11.84 -8.69
C ILE A 265 26.54 -12.87 -9.77
N LEU A 266 27.57 -13.67 -9.51
CA LEU A 266 28.00 -14.78 -10.36
C LEU A 266 27.56 -16.10 -9.71
N LEU A 267 26.57 -16.75 -10.30
CA LEU A 267 26.01 -18.02 -9.84
C LEU A 267 26.53 -19.18 -10.69
N ASP A 268 27.25 -20.09 -10.06
CA ASP A 268 27.71 -21.34 -10.67
C ASP A 268 26.50 -22.26 -10.93
N VAL A 269 26.31 -22.64 -12.20
CA VAL A 269 25.25 -23.58 -12.62
C VAL A 269 25.83 -24.84 -13.25
N SER A 270 27.09 -25.16 -12.99
CA SER A 270 27.73 -26.38 -13.48
C SER A 270 27.15 -27.66 -12.87
N GLY A 271 27.44 -28.81 -13.47
CA GLY A 271 26.89 -30.11 -13.05
C GLY A 271 27.28 -30.57 -11.64
N SER A 272 28.33 -29.99 -11.02
CA SER A 272 28.66 -30.30 -9.62
C SER A 272 27.73 -29.63 -8.61
N MET A 273 27.03 -28.57 -9.02
CA MET A 273 26.05 -27.85 -8.21
C MET A 273 24.71 -28.59 -8.07
N THR A 274 24.46 -29.66 -8.84
CA THR A 274 23.17 -30.38 -8.85
C THR A 274 22.75 -30.90 -7.47
N GLY A 275 21.46 -30.78 -7.13
CA GLY A 275 20.90 -31.19 -5.85
C GLY A 275 21.07 -30.13 -4.77
N LEU A 276 21.42 -30.53 -3.54
CA LEU A 276 21.44 -29.65 -2.36
C LEU A 276 22.34 -28.40 -2.52
N ARG A 277 23.40 -28.46 -3.34
CA ARG A 277 24.29 -27.30 -3.57
C ARG A 277 23.56 -26.18 -4.33
N LYS A 278 22.75 -26.51 -5.35
CA LYS A 278 21.88 -25.59 -6.08
C LYS A 278 20.89 -24.90 -5.14
N GLU A 279 20.22 -25.64 -4.28
CA GLU A 279 19.23 -25.07 -3.36
C GLU A 279 19.89 -24.13 -2.33
N ILE A 280 21.04 -24.52 -1.76
CA ILE A 280 21.83 -23.62 -0.91
C ILE A 280 22.29 -22.37 -1.70
N ALA A 281 22.70 -22.52 -2.97
CA ALA A 281 23.14 -21.40 -3.80
C ALA A 281 21.99 -20.42 -4.10
N ILE A 282 20.81 -20.94 -4.45
CA ILE A 282 19.60 -20.13 -4.63
C ILE A 282 19.27 -19.40 -3.32
N HIS A 283 19.26 -20.08 -2.18
CA HIS A 283 18.99 -19.41 -0.90
C HIS A 283 20.06 -18.37 -0.50
N VAL A 284 21.34 -18.58 -0.83
CA VAL A 284 22.40 -17.54 -0.68
C VAL A 284 22.06 -16.32 -1.54
N VAL A 285 21.73 -16.50 -2.82
CA VAL A 285 21.36 -15.37 -3.70
C VAL A 285 20.07 -14.68 -3.23
N LEU A 286 19.06 -15.42 -2.77
CA LEU A 286 17.83 -14.86 -2.20
C LEU A 286 18.10 -13.98 -0.96
N ASN A 287 18.96 -14.43 -0.04
CA ASN A 287 19.35 -13.64 1.14
C ASN A 287 20.20 -12.41 0.75
N ILE A 288 21.00 -12.50 -0.33
CA ILE A 288 21.72 -11.33 -0.87
C ILE A 288 20.74 -10.32 -1.50
N LEU A 289 19.70 -10.76 -2.22
CA LEU A 289 18.67 -9.88 -2.76
C LEU A 289 17.86 -9.18 -1.65
N GLU A 290 17.63 -9.85 -0.51
CA GLU A 290 16.97 -9.27 0.67
C GLU A 290 17.84 -8.26 1.45
N THR A 291 19.12 -8.11 1.08
CA THR A 291 20.02 -7.06 1.61
C THR A 291 20.27 -5.90 0.65
N LEU A 292 19.45 -5.81 -0.42
CA LEU A 292 19.44 -4.68 -1.35
C LEU A 292 18.34 -3.67 -1.02
N ASN A 293 18.61 -2.41 -1.38
CA ASN A 293 17.67 -1.31 -1.25
C ASN A 293 17.46 -0.65 -2.61
N GLU A 294 16.43 0.19 -2.73
CA GLU A 294 16.11 0.99 -3.93
C GLU A 294 17.30 1.79 -4.51
N ASN A 295 18.29 2.15 -3.69
CA ASN A 295 19.46 2.91 -4.11
C ASN A 295 20.59 2.04 -4.72
N ASP A 296 20.46 0.72 -4.60
CA ASP A 296 21.43 -0.28 -5.05
C ASP A 296 21.07 -0.80 -6.46
N PHE A 297 22.10 -1.28 -7.16
CA PHE A 297 21.98 -1.79 -8.52
C PHE A 297 22.54 -3.21 -8.59
N VAL A 298 21.84 -4.11 -9.29
CA VAL A 298 22.19 -5.53 -9.35
C VAL A 298 21.95 -6.11 -10.74
N ASN A 299 22.74 -7.13 -11.10
CA ASN A 299 22.38 -8.12 -12.11
C ASN A 299 23.01 -9.48 -11.73
N ILE A 300 22.41 -10.56 -12.21
CA ILE A 300 22.74 -11.95 -11.87
C ILE A 300 23.09 -12.70 -13.15
N PHE A 301 24.29 -13.30 -13.19
CA PHE A 301 24.76 -14.12 -14.29
C PHE A 301 24.92 -15.56 -13.85
N ASN A 302 24.31 -16.46 -14.61
CA ASN A 302 24.55 -17.89 -14.52
C ASN A 302 25.79 -18.22 -15.35
N PHE A 303 26.72 -19.04 -14.83
CA PHE A 303 27.87 -19.49 -15.60
C PHE A 303 28.06 -21.01 -15.60
N SER A 304 28.26 -21.55 -16.79
CA SER A 304 28.74 -22.90 -17.09
C SER A 304 29.87 -22.77 -18.11
N THR A 305 29.78 -23.40 -19.30
CA THR A 305 30.75 -23.19 -20.38
C THR A 305 30.66 -21.81 -21.01
N GLU A 306 29.48 -21.19 -20.89
CA GLU A 306 29.12 -19.83 -21.30
C GLU A 306 28.70 -19.02 -20.06
N THR A 307 28.45 -17.71 -20.22
CA THR A 307 27.98 -16.83 -19.15
C THR A 307 26.79 -16.04 -19.65
N THR A 308 25.61 -16.29 -19.08
CA THR A 308 24.32 -15.75 -19.53
C THR A 308 23.65 -14.97 -18.41
N GLU A 309 22.94 -13.89 -18.74
CA GLU A 309 22.06 -13.21 -17.80
C GLU A 309 20.96 -14.16 -17.30
N LEU A 310 20.56 -14.03 -16.03
CA LEU A 310 19.45 -14.79 -15.46
C LEU A 310 18.09 -14.34 -16.03
N VAL A 311 17.96 -13.07 -16.40
CA VAL A 311 16.75 -12.46 -16.96
C VAL A 311 17.11 -11.73 -18.25
N SER A 312 16.62 -12.23 -19.38
CA SER A 312 16.98 -11.74 -20.73
C SER A 312 16.52 -10.31 -21.03
N CYS A 313 15.57 -9.75 -20.27
CA CYS A 313 15.17 -8.35 -20.42
C CYS A 313 16.32 -7.36 -20.13
N PHE A 314 17.33 -7.71 -19.32
CA PHE A 314 18.26 -6.72 -18.74
C PHE A 314 19.47 -6.33 -19.60
N ASN A 315 19.67 -7.00 -20.74
CA ASN A 315 20.47 -6.54 -21.89
C ASN A 315 21.90 -6.05 -21.54
N ASP A 316 22.66 -6.85 -20.79
CA ASP A 316 24.00 -6.53 -20.29
C ASP A 316 24.07 -5.19 -19.52
N SER A 317 23.14 -4.97 -18.59
CA SER A 317 23.11 -3.77 -17.74
C SER A 317 22.74 -4.07 -16.29
N LEU A 318 23.14 -3.20 -15.35
CA LEU A 318 22.67 -3.30 -13.95
C LEU A 318 21.33 -2.60 -13.83
N VAL A 319 20.36 -3.27 -13.21
CA VAL A 319 19.03 -2.71 -12.92
C VAL A 319 18.93 -2.28 -11.45
N GLN A 320 18.06 -1.32 -11.19
CA GLN A 320 17.78 -0.84 -9.84
C GLN A 320 17.09 -1.95 -9.04
N ALA A 321 17.51 -2.17 -7.80
CA ALA A 321 16.97 -3.18 -6.90
C ALA A 321 15.63 -2.71 -6.27
N ASN A 322 14.63 -2.44 -7.11
CA ASN A 322 13.24 -2.27 -6.68
C ASN A 322 12.57 -3.64 -6.45
N MET A 323 11.42 -3.63 -5.78
CA MET A 323 10.71 -4.87 -5.41
C MET A 323 10.26 -5.69 -6.63
N GLU A 324 9.99 -5.02 -7.76
CA GLU A 324 9.56 -5.64 -9.02
C GLU A 324 10.69 -6.41 -9.72
N ASN A 325 11.86 -5.78 -9.94
CA ASN A 325 13.03 -6.46 -10.51
C ASN A 325 13.51 -7.59 -9.59
N ILE A 326 13.47 -7.39 -8.27
CA ILE A 326 13.74 -8.46 -7.29
C ILE A 326 12.72 -9.60 -7.45
N GLY A 327 11.44 -9.30 -7.68
CA GLY A 327 10.39 -10.29 -7.96
C GLY A 327 10.70 -11.16 -9.18
N GLU A 328 11.08 -10.55 -10.32
CA GLU A 328 11.44 -11.30 -11.52
C GLU A 328 12.77 -12.09 -11.35
N PHE A 329 13.76 -11.57 -10.62
CA PHE A 329 14.92 -12.37 -10.22
C PHE A 329 14.52 -13.58 -9.34
N LYS A 330 13.65 -13.39 -8.34
CA LYS A 330 13.13 -14.46 -7.46
C LYS A 330 12.35 -15.53 -8.24
N LYS A 331 11.63 -15.12 -9.30
CA LYS A 331 10.91 -16.01 -10.23
C LYS A 331 11.88 -16.79 -11.12
N ALA A 332 12.84 -16.12 -11.76
CA ALA A 332 13.85 -16.75 -12.62
C ALA A 332 14.74 -17.75 -11.86
N LEU A 333 15.16 -17.44 -10.64
CA LEU A 333 15.94 -18.35 -9.77
C LEU A 333 15.30 -19.73 -9.61
N LYS A 334 13.95 -19.80 -9.51
CA LYS A 334 13.21 -21.07 -9.38
C LYS A 334 13.31 -21.97 -10.63
N THR A 335 13.60 -21.40 -11.79
CA THR A 335 13.62 -22.10 -13.10
C THR A 335 15.00 -22.61 -13.53
N ILE A 336 16.06 -22.35 -12.76
CA ILE A 336 17.44 -22.71 -13.13
C ILE A 336 17.64 -24.23 -13.20
N GLU A 337 18.30 -24.68 -14.28
CA GLU A 337 18.83 -26.04 -14.44
C GLU A 337 20.36 -26.04 -14.36
N THR A 338 20.96 -27.12 -13.83
CA THR A 338 22.43 -27.26 -13.69
C THR A 338 23.00 -28.13 -14.82
N LYS A 339 24.00 -27.65 -15.55
CA LYS A 339 24.54 -28.26 -16.77
C LYS A 339 26.03 -27.96 -16.97
N GLU A 340 26.75 -28.90 -17.57
CA GLU A 340 28.13 -28.74 -18.07
C GLU A 340 29.18 -28.36 -16.98
N ILE A 341 30.24 -27.63 -17.36
CA ILE A 341 31.44 -27.33 -16.56
C ILE A 341 31.61 -25.82 -16.40
N ALA A 342 31.93 -25.33 -15.20
CA ALA A 342 32.09 -23.90 -14.90
C ALA A 342 33.33 -23.24 -15.54
N ASN A 343 33.13 -22.14 -16.25
CA ASN A 343 34.19 -21.30 -16.82
C ASN A 343 34.29 -19.94 -16.11
N PHE A 344 34.98 -19.92 -14.97
CA PHE A 344 35.23 -18.72 -14.16
C PHE A 344 35.95 -17.60 -14.94
N SER A 345 36.79 -17.92 -15.93
CA SER A 345 37.50 -16.90 -16.71
C SER A 345 36.55 -16.04 -17.55
N LYS A 346 35.59 -16.66 -18.26
CA LYS A 346 34.52 -15.92 -18.95
C LYS A 346 33.70 -15.09 -17.95
N ALA A 347 33.28 -15.71 -16.85
CA ALA A 347 32.39 -15.09 -15.87
C ALA A 347 33.00 -13.85 -15.17
N LEU A 348 34.27 -13.94 -14.72
CA LEU A 348 34.97 -12.83 -14.08
C LEU A 348 35.22 -11.68 -15.06
N ILE A 349 35.65 -11.97 -16.29
CA ILE A 349 35.85 -10.94 -17.34
C ILE A 349 34.53 -10.22 -17.61
N LYS A 350 33.44 -10.96 -17.83
CA LYS A 350 32.10 -10.41 -18.07
C LYS A 350 31.63 -9.50 -16.93
N ALA A 351 31.89 -9.87 -15.67
CA ALA A 351 31.56 -9.05 -14.50
C ALA A 351 32.35 -7.73 -14.44
N PHE A 352 33.66 -7.76 -14.71
CA PHE A 352 34.47 -6.55 -14.76
C PHE A 352 34.10 -5.65 -15.94
N GLU A 353 33.87 -6.22 -17.13
CA GLU A 353 33.41 -5.48 -18.31
C GLU A 353 32.05 -4.82 -18.05
N LEU A 354 31.12 -5.49 -17.38
CA LEU A 354 29.83 -4.93 -16.99
C LEU A 354 29.99 -3.76 -16.01
N LEU A 355 30.80 -3.90 -14.95
CA LEU A 355 31.04 -2.83 -13.97
C LEU A 355 31.74 -1.61 -14.58
N GLN A 356 32.63 -1.81 -15.56
CA GLN A 356 33.30 -0.72 -16.30
C GLN A 356 32.35 -0.06 -17.32
N ARG A 357 31.60 -0.87 -18.09
CA ARG A 357 30.61 -0.39 -19.08
C ARG A 357 29.46 0.37 -18.41
N SER A 358 28.95 -0.13 -17.30
CA SER A 358 27.89 0.51 -16.52
C SER A 358 28.37 1.85 -15.97
N ASN A 359 29.53 1.91 -15.32
CA ASN A 359 30.17 3.14 -14.85
C ASN A 359 30.35 4.17 -16.00
N SER A 360 30.81 3.74 -17.18
CA SER A 360 30.91 4.60 -18.38
C SER A 360 29.56 5.14 -18.88
N LYS A 361 28.49 4.33 -18.83
CA LYS A 361 27.11 4.76 -19.13
C LYS A 361 26.57 5.72 -18.05
N TYR A 362 26.86 5.47 -16.78
CA TYR A 362 26.35 6.23 -15.64
C TYR A 362 27.05 7.58 -15.45
N ASN A 363 28.30 7.74 -15.88
CA ASN A 363 28.95 9.05 -16.00
C ASN A 363 28.29 9.97 -17.06
N LYS A 364 27.44 9.44 -17.94
CA LYS A 364 26.71 10.20 -18.96
C LYS A 364 25.21 10.35 -18.69
N SER A 365 24.62 9.45 -17.91
CA SER A 365 23.15 9.37 -17.65
C SER A 365 22.75 9.62 -16.20
N GLY A 366 23.67 9.57 -15.24
CA GLY A 366 23.37 9.70 -13.81
C GLY A 366 22.70 8.49 -13.15
N GLN A 367 22.36 7.43 -13.88
CA GLN A 367 21.38 6.43 -13.41
C GLN A 367 21.86 5.44 -12.33
N GLY A 368 23.05 4.83 -12.45
CA GLY A 368 23.56 3.86 -11.45
C GLY A 368 24.05 4.50 -10.15
N SER A 369 24.46 3.69 -9.16
CA SER A 369 24.91 4.23 -7.86
C SER A 369 26.30 4.85 -7.92
N GLN A 370 27.23 4.27 -8.71
CA GLN A 370 28.64 4.68 -8.82
C GLN A 370 29.40 4.76 -7.47
N CYS A 371 28.92 4.05 -6.45
CA CYS A 371 29.47 4.13 -5.10
C CYS A 371 30.33 2.90 -4.75
N ASN A 372 29.83 1.93 -3.98
CA ASN A 372 30.54 0.66 -3.78
C ASN A 372 30.37 -0.24 -5.01
N GLN A 373 31.45 -0.85 -5.50
CA GLN A 373 31.37 -1.87 -6.56
C GLN A 373 31.72 -3.26 -6.00
N ALA A 374 30.89 -4.26 -6.30
CA ALA A 374 31.02 -5.60 -5.73
C ALA A 374 30.82 -6.72 -6.75
N ILE A 375 31.59 -7.80 -6.62
CA ILE A 375 31.34 -9.09 -7.26
C ILE A 375 31.07 -10.13 -6.17
N MET A 376 29.91 -10.78 -6.23
CA MET A 376 29.50 -11.86 -5.33
C MET A 376 29.60 -13.20 -6.09
N LEU A 377 30.63 -14.00 -5.81
CA LEU A 377 30.85 -15.30 -6.46
C LEU A 377 30.29 -16.43 -5.60
N VAL A 378 29.36 -17.22 -6.15
CA VAL A 378 28.66 -18.32 -5.47
C VAL A 378 28.94 -19.64 -6.21
N THR A 379 29.67 -20.56 -5.59
CA THR A 379 30.19 -21.79 -6.24
C THR A 379 30.54 -22.89 -5.21
N ASP A 380 30.64 -24.16 -5.65
CA ASP A 380 31.25 -25.22 -4.84
C ASP A 380 32.78 -25.27 -4.90
N GLY A 381 33.39 -24.49 -5.81
CA GLY A 381 34.77 -24.03 -5.71
C GLY A 381 35.55 -23.89 -7.02
N ALA A 382 36.54 -23.00 -6.99
CA ALA A 382 37.38 -22.67 -8.15
C ALA A 382 38.57 -23.64 -8.31
N PRO A 383 39.07 -23.87 -9.54
CA PRO A 383 40.26 -24.68 -9.80
C PRO A 383 41.59 -23.91 -9.65
N ASP A 384 41.55 -22.58 -9.76
CA ASP A 384 42.70 -21.66 -9.77
C ASP A 384 42.36 -20.35 -9.04
N ASN A 385 43.39 -19.55 -8.70
CA ASN A 385 43.24 -18.25 -8.04
C ASN A 385 42.93 -17.07 -8.99
N TYR A 386 43.00 -17.29 -10.32
CA TYR A 386 42.77 -16.31 -11.39
C TYR A 386 43.49 -14.95 -11.25
N GLU A 387 44.66 -14.91 -10.59
CA GLU A 387 45.42 -13.70 -10.27
C GLU A 387 45.62 -12.74 -11.47
N LYS A 388 45.89 -13.29 -12.66
CA LYS A 388 46.08 -12.53 -13.91
C LYS A 388 44.86 -11.69 -14.31
N ILE A 389 43.64 -12.10 -13.96
CA ILE A 389 42.42 -11.33 -14.26
C ILE A 389 42.34 -10.13 -13.31
N PHE A 390 42.53 -10.34 -12.00
CA PHE A 390 42.50 -9.27 -11.01
C PHE A 390 43.61 -8.23 -11.23
N SER A 391 44.81 -8.68 -11.61
CA SER A 391 45.93 -7.79 -11.94
C SER A 391 45.74 -6.99 -13.23
N THR A 392 44.81 -7.39 -14.10
CA THR A 392 44.46 -6.68 -15.34
C THR A 392 43.27 -5.73 -15.17
N TYR A 393 42.25 -6.12 -14.39
CA TYR A 393 40.97 -5.38 -14.32
C TYR A 393 40.74 -4.59 -13.02
N ASN A 394 41.42 -4.90 -11.91
CA ASN A 394 41.15 -4.29 -10.59
C ASN A 394 42.37 -3.64 -9.93
N TRP A 395 43.57 -4.18 -10.14
CA TRP A 395 44.81 -3.65 -9.54
C TRP A 395 45.40 -2.50 -10.40
N PRO A 396 46.09 -1.50 -9.82
CA PRO A 396 46.50 -1.36 -8.43
C PRO A 396 45.48 -0.61 -7.54
N HIS A 397 44.30 -0.25 -8.05
CA HIS A 397 43.36 0.62 -7.33
C HIS A 397 42.38 -0.10 -6.41
N PHE A 398 42.11 -1.40 -6.64
CA PHE A 398 41.21 -2.24 -5.86
C PHE A 398 39.81 -1.60 -5.67
N GLN A 399 39.24 -1.12 -6.78
CA GLN A 399 37.93 -0.43 -6.80
C GLN A 399 36.76 -1.41 -6.59
N VAL A 400 36.89 -2.63 -7.11
CA VAL A 400 35.87 -3.68 -6.99
C VAL A 400 36.22 -4.62 -5.85
N ARG A 401 35.27 -4.80 -4.92
CA ARG A 401 35.37 -5.74 -3.80
C ARG A 401 34.87 -7.12 -4.24
N VAL A 402 35.63 -8.18 -3.96
CA VAL A 402 35.26 -9.56 -4.36
C VAL A 402 34.91 -10.40 -3.14
N PHE A 403 33.68 -10.91 -3.10
CA PHE A 403 33.18 -11.79 -2.05
C PHE A 403 32.98 -13.20 -2.62
N THR A 404 33.34 -14.21 -1.85
CA THR A 404 33.30 -15.61 -2.30
C THR A 404 32.57 -16.49 -1.31
N TYR A 405 31.48 -17.10 -1.76
CA TYR A 405 30.66 -18.04 -1.00
C TYR A 405 30.97 -19.47 -1.47
N LEU A 406 31.76 -20.20 -0.68
CA LEU A 406 32.02 -21.63 -0.87
C LEU A 406 30.85 -22.45 -0.35
N ILE A 407 30.21 -23.21 -1.23
CA ILE A 407 29.07 -24.06 -0.88
C ILE A 407 29.52 -25.50 -0.64
N GLY A 408 29.22 -26.01 0.56
CA GLY A 408 29.52 -27.37 0.99
C GLY A 408 30.78 -27.50 1.87
N ARG A 409 31.25 -28.74 2.00
CA ARG A 409 32.25 -29.16 3.01
C ARG A 409 33.63 -29.49 2.41
N GLU A 410 33.89 -29.13 1.16
CA GLU A 410 35.13 -29.50 0.45
C GLU A 410 36.31 -28.59 0.79
N GLU A 411 37.09 -28.95 1.82
CA GLU A 411 38.24 -28.17 2.29
C GLU A 411 39.30 -27.90 1.21
N LYS A 412 39.49 -28.82 0.25
CA LYS A 412 40.53 -28.71 -0.79
C LYS A 412 40.34 -27.49 -1.72
N LYS A 413 39.10 -27.03 -1.92
CA LYS A 413 38.77 -25.88 -2.79
C LYS A 413 38.73 -24.54 -2.03
N LYS A 414 39.03 -24.54 -0.73
CA LYS A 414 38.90 -23.38 0.17
C LYS A 414 39.99 -22.33 -0.03
N ARG A 415 41.20 -22.74 -0.41
CA ARG A 415 42.39 -21.88 -0.47
C ARG A 415 42.24 -20.74 -1.49
N ASP A 416 41.83 -21.06 -2.70
CA ASP A 416 41.93 -20.14 -3.84
C ASP A 416 40.75 -19.17 -3.89
N LEU A 417 39.55 -19.61 -3.50
CA LEU A 417 38.44 -18.72 -3.17
C LEU A 417 38.79 -17.74 -2.03
N SER A 418 39.37 -18.26 -0.95
CA SER A 418 39.80 -17.42 0.18
C SER A 418 40.82 -16.37 -0.28
N TRP A 419 41.82 -16.77 -1.07
CA TRP A 419 42.79 -15.84 -1.66
C TRP A 419 42.13 -14.77 -2.55
N MET A 420 41.20 -15.15 -3.45
CA MET A 420 40.53 -14.21 -4.34
C MET A 420 39.76 -13.12 -3.58
N ALA A 421 39.09 -13.46 -2.48
CA ALA A 421 38.40 -12.48 -1.63
C ALA A 421 39.39 -11.61 -0.83
N CYS A 422 40.40 -12.22 -0.20
CA CYS A 422 41.42 -11.51 0.57
C CYS A 422 42.22 -10.50 -0.28
N ALA A 423 42.60 -10.88 -1.50
CA ALA A 423 43.40 -10.05 -2.40
C ALA A 423 42.63 -8.86 -3.02
N ASN A 424 41.29 -8.86 -2.92
CA ASN A 424 40.42 -7.84 -3.51
C ASN A 424 39.48 -7.20 -2.47
N LYS A 425 39.99 -6.89 -1.28
CA LYS A 425 39.32 -6.12 -0.20
C LYS A 425 37.93 -6.65 0.25
N GLY A 426 37.60 -7.91 -0.03
CA GLY A 426 36.30 -8.50 0.28
C GLY A 426 36.35 -9.48 1.45
N TYR A 427 35.48 -10.48 1.41
CA TYR A 427 35.35 -11.46 2.48
C TYR A 427 35.06 -12.87 1.93
N PHE A 428 35.74 -13.86 2.53
CA PHE A 428 35.51 -15.28 2.25
C PHE A 428 34.48 -15.84 3.23
N VAL A 429 33.54 -16.63 2.71
CA VAL A 429 32.47 -17.26 3.47
C VAL A 429 32.35 -18.74 3.05
N GLN A 430 32.08 -19.62 4.01
CA GLN A 430 31.73 -21.02 3.73
C GLN A 430 30.35 -21.32 4.30
N VAL A 431 29.48 -21.92 3.48
CA VAL A 431 28.09 -22.26 3.83
C VAL A 431 27.92 -23.76 3.68
N THR A 432 27.58 -24.47 4.77
CA THR A 432 27.45 -25.94 4.76
C THR A 432 26.01 -26.43 4.91
N THR A 433 25.12 -25.57 5.43
CA THR A 433 23.70 -25.85 5.66
C THR A 433 22.83 -24.62 5.35
N LEU A 434 21.54 -24.86 5.12
CA LEU A 434 20.55 -23.82 4.84
C LEU A 434 20.37 -22.82 6.00
N ALA A 435 20.47 -23.29 7.25
CA ALA A 435 20.34 -22.44 8.44
C ALA A 435 21.50 -21.44 8.62
N GLU A 436 22.70 -21.78 8.14
CA GLU A 436 23.87 -20.88 8.20
C GLU A 436 23.76 -19.70 7.22
N VAL A 437 23.03 -19.86 6.10
CA VAL A 437 23.00 -18.93 4.96
C VAL A 437 22.83 -17.47 5.40
N ARG A 438 21.82 -17.18 6.21
CA ARG A 438 21.42 -15.81 6.59
C ARG A 438 22.48 -15.10 7.42
N GLU A 439 23.02 -15.77 8.44
CA GLU A 439 24.11 -15.23 9.27
C GLU A 439 25.42 -15.09 8.49
N GLN A 440 25.68 -15.99 7.54
CA GLN A 440 26.88 -15.98 6.70
C GLN A 440 26.83 -14.91 5.60
N VAL A 441 25.66 -14.63 5.00
CA VAL A 441 25.47 -13.54 4.02
C VAL A 441 25.68 -12.17 4.68
N LEU A 442 25.09 -11.94 5.86
CA LEU A 442 25.20 -10.67 6.60
C LEU A 442 26.65 -10.21 6.88
N ARG A 443 27.64 -11.12 6.83
CA ARG A 443 29.06 -10.81 7.07
C ARG A 443 29.70 -9.88 6.04
N TYR A 444 29.10 -9.66 4.87
CA TYR A 444 29.64 -8.67 3.92
C TYR A 444 29.39 -7.21 4.39
N ILE A 445 28.31 -6.94 5.15
CA ILE A 445 27.88 -5.56 5.49
C ILE A 445 28.95 -4.82 6.32
N PRO A 446 29.52 -5.38 7.41
CA PRO A 446 30.61 -4.72 8.15
C PRO A 446 31.89 -4.54 7.33
N VAL A 447 32.07 -5.26 6.22
CA VAL A 447 33.22 -5.08 5.31
C VAL A 447 32.99 -3.91 4.36
N MET A 448 31.75 -3.67 3.91
CA MET A 448 31.36 -2.45 3.20
C MET A 448 31.38 -1.21 4.11
N ALA A 449 31.19 -1.38 5.42
CA ALA A 449 31.21 -0.29 6.40
C ALA A 449 32.61 0.31 6.63
N ARG A 450 33.69 -0.44 6.35
CA ARG A 450 35.07 -0.10 6.76
C ARG A 450 35.52 1.33 6.39
N PRO A 451 35.29 1.85 5.17
CA PRO A 451 35.66 3.23 4.83
C PRO A 451 34.98 4.27 5.73
N MET A 452 33.67 4.10 6.02
CA MET A 452 32.93 5.02 6.91
C MET A 452 33.48 4.99 8.34
N VAL A 453 33.75 3.79 8.87
CA VAL A 453 34.33 3.61 10.22
C VAL A 453 35.73 4.24 10.33
N MET A 454 36.48 4.32 9.22
CA MET A 454 37.82 4.94 9.21
C MET A 454 37.78 6.48 9.24
N TYR A 455 36.79 7.13 8.62
CA TYR A 455 36.70 8.59 8.63
C TYR A 455 36.27 9.18 9.98
N GLN A 456 35.60 8.41 10.85
CA GLN A 456 35.28 8.65 12.28
C GLN A 456 34.50 9.91 12.71
N GLU A 457 34.62 11.04 12.00
CA GLU A 457 33.94 12.30 12.32
C GLU A 457 32.71 12.56 11.43
N ASP A 458 32.55 11.77 10.36
CA ASP A 458 31.54 11.96 9.31
C ASP A 458 30.34 10.99 9.44
N HIS A 459 29.49 11.27 10.43
CA HIS A 459 28.27 10.51 10.72
C HIS A 459 27.09 10.93 9.83
N HIS A 460 26.97 10.26 8.69
CA HIS A 460 25.86 10.44 7.77
C HIS A 460 24.51 9.98 8.34
N HIS A 461 23.54 10.89 8.38
CA HIS A 461 22.14 10.59 8.71
C HIS A 461 21.40 10.07 7.48
N ILE A 462 20.68 8.96 7.64
CA ILE A 462 19.95 8.30 6.56
C ILE A 462 18.46 8.25 6.92
N TRP A 463 17.62 8.59 5.95
CA TRP A 463 16.16 8.46 6.02
C TRP A 463 15.70 7.33 5.11
N THR A 464 14.83 6.45 5.61
CA THR A 464 14.29 5.34 4.82
C THR A 464 13.16 5.77 3.88
N GLY A 465 12.78 4.89 2.95
CA GLY A 465 11.41 4.87 2.43
C GLY A 465 10.40 4.47 3.51
N VAL A 466 9.12 4.44 3.13
CA VAL A 466 8.01 4.00 4.00
C VAL A 466 8.14 2.51 4.31
N TYR A 467 7.81 2.12 5.54
CA TYR A 467 7.51 0.74 5.87
C TYR A 467 6.43 0.64 6.96
N ALA A 468 5.81 -0.52 7.10
CA ALA A 468 4.82 -0.81 8.15
C ALA A 468 5.48 -1.29 9.45
N ASP A 469 5.01 -0.82 10.61
CA ASP A 469 5.49 -1.25 11.92
C ASP A 469 5.28 -2.76 12.13
N VAL A 470 6.31 -3.45 12.63
CA VAL A 470 6.26 -4.87 12.98
C VAL A 470 5.59 -5.09 14.35
N ALA A 471 5.43 -4.04 15.16
CA ALA A 471 4.60 -4.07 16.37
C ALA A 471 3.10 -3.96 16.05
N GLY A 472 2.72 -3.15 15.05
CA GLY A 472 1.32 -2.96 14.62
C GLY A 472 0.62 -4.25 14.14
N ARG A 473 1.37 -5.28 13.73
CA ARG A 473 0.84 -6.61 13.41
C ARG A 473 0.22 -7.37 14.60
N ARG A 474 0.45 -6.93 15.85
CA ARG A 474 0.30 -7.77 17.05
C ARG A 474 -0.92 -7.47 17.92
N GLY A 475 -1.93 -6.81 17.33
CA GLY A 475 -3.30 -6.77 17.83
C GLY A 475 -3.49 -6.22 19.25
N ALA A 476 -3.77 -4.92 19.36
CA ALA A 476 -4.71 -4.47 20.39
C ALA A 476 -6.12 -4.94 19.96
N PRO A 477 -6.84 -5.76 20.74
CA PRO A 477 -8.17 -6.23 20.35
C PRO A 477 -9.15 -5.07 20.14
N GLY A 478 -9.64 -4.90 18.91
CA GLY A 478 -10.60 -3.86 18.54
C GLY A 478 -10.04 -2.68 17.73
N LEU A 479 -8.75 -2.63 17.41
CA LEU A 479 -8.21 -1.57 16.53
C LEU A 479 -8.77 -1.71 15.10
N LYS A 480 -9.51 -0.71 14.62
CA LYS A 480 -10.13 -0.70 13.28
C LYS A 480 -9.24 -0.08 12.18
N GLU A 481 -8.01 0.33 12.49
CA GLU A 481 -7.17 1.17 11.62
C GLU A 481 -5.84 0.54 11.17
N GLY A 482 -5.91 -0.60 10.46
CA GLY A 482 -4.88 -1.04 9.51
C GLY A 482 -3.42 -1.18 10.00
N TYR A 483 -2.46 -0.85 9.12
CA TYR A 483 -1.01 -0.93 9.39
C TYR A 483 -0.41 0.46 9.63
N ARG A 484 0.23 0.68 10.80
CA ARG A 484 0.98 1.89 11.12
C ARG A 484 2.16 2.08 10.14
N LEU A 485 2.05 3.03 9.21
CA LEU A 485 3.13 3.41 8.29
C LEU A 485 4.09 4.40 8.95
N MET A 486 5.40 4.18 8.75
CA MET A 486 6.47 4.97 9.36
C MET A 486 7.64 5.18 8.39
N THR A 487 8.47 6.18 8.68
CA THR A 487 9.82 6.35 8.14
C THR A 487 10.80 6.48 9.32
N SER A 488 12.01 5.93 9.18
CA SER A 488 13.05 6.04 10.21
C SER A 488 14.11 7.07 9.82
N VAL A 489 14.70 7.73 10.81
CA VAL A 489 16.06 8.27 10.69
C VAL A 489 17.03 7.38 11.45
N ALA A 490 18.14 7.04 10.79
CA ALA A 490 19.17 6.15 11.29
C ALA A 490 20.58 6.74 11.10
N VAL A 491 21.50 6.37 11.99
CA VAL A 491 22.92 6.75 11.94
C VAL A 491 23.80 5.55 12.37
N PRO A 492 24.94 5.28 11.70
CA PRO A 492 25.87 4.25 12.14
C PRO A 492 26.57 4.64 13.45
N VAL A 493 27.04 3.62 14.19
CA VAL A 493 27.74 3.79 15.48
C VAL A 493 29.09 3.05 15.42
N PHE A 494 30.19 3.76 15.58
CA PHE A 494 31.56 3.28 15.30
C PHE A 494 32.34 2.90 16.58
N ASP A 495 33.17 1.85 16.51
CA ASP A 495 34.00 1.43 17.64
C ASP A 495 35.28 2.29 17.74
N ARG A 496 35.23 3.37 18.54
CA ARG A 496 36.35 4.31 18.74
C ARG A 496 37.56 3.73 19.52
N LYS A 497 37.59 2.44 19.84
CA LYS A 497 38.74 1.80 20.53
C LYS A 497 39.98 1.78 19.63
N LYS A 498 41.13 2.20 20.17
CA LYS A 498 42.43 2.20 19.45
C LYS A 498 42.86 0.83 18.87
N THR A 499 42.41 -0.28 19.45
CA THR A 499 42.62 -1.63 18.90
C THR A 499 41.68 -1.89 17.72
N SER A 500 40.38 -1.61 17.89
CA SER A 500 39.35 -1.79 16.87
C SER A 500 39.52 -0.86 15.66
N MET A 501 40.17 0.30 15.85
CA MET A 501 40.55 1.24 14.78
C MET A 501 41.42 0.59 13.69
N LYS A 502 42.23 -0.43 14.03
CA LYS A 502 42.98 -1.25 13.05
C LYS A 502 42.15 -2.33 12.36
N THR A 503 40.87 -2.47 12.71
CA THR A 503 39.94 -3.47 12.16
C THR A 503 38.68 -2.85 11.55
N ALA A 504 38.48 -1.54 11.73
CA ALA A 504 37.36 -0.74 11.23
C ALA A 504 35.99 -1.37 11.57
N ASN A 505 35.73 -1.61 12.86
CA ASN A 505 34.55 -2.31 13.35
C ASN A 505 33.33 -1.41 13.60
N LEU A 506 32.16 -1.86 13.15
CA LEU A 506 30.86 -1.23 13.39
C LEU A 506 30.21 -1.80 14.66
N LEU A 507 29.77 -0.96 15.60
CA LEU A 507 29.05 -1.40 16.81
C LEU A 507 27.58 -1.72 16.52
N GLY A 508 26.98 -0.96 15.62
CA GLY A 508 25.57 -1.03 15.27
C GLY A 508 25.06 0.21 14.55
N VAL A 509 23.75 0.39 14.59
CA VAL A 509 23.03 1.53 14.05
C VAL A 509 22.03 2.00 15.11
N ALA A 510 22.00 3.31 15.38
CA ALA A 510 20.99 3.95 16.23
C ALA A 510 19.92 4.59 15.35
N GLY A 511 18.66 4.57 15.79
CA GLY A 511 17.56 5.14 15.03
C GLY A 511 16.33 5.49 15.86
N THR A 512 15.41 6.21 15.24
CA THR A 512 14.09 6.53 15.79
C THR A 512 13.06 6.60 14.68
N ASP A 513 11.83 6.18 14.96
CA ASP A 513 10.76 6.13 13.98
C ASP A 513 9.84 7.36 14.04
N VAL A 514 9.41 7.78 12.86
CA VAL A 514 8.49 8.89 12.62
C VAL A 514 7.25 8.33 11.92
N PRO A 515 6.10 8.22 12.61
CA PRO A 515 4.84 7.81 12.00
C PRO A 515 4.40 8.83 10.95
N ILE A 516 3.84 8.36 9.83
CA ILE A 516 3.39 9.25 8.75
C ILE A 516 2.27 10.20 9.22
N ARG A 517 1.38 9.74 10.11
CA ARG A 517 0.32 10.54 10.75
C ARG A 517 0.86 11.78 11.49
N GLU A 518 2.07 11.72 12.05
CA GLU A 518 2.72 12.88 12.70
C GLU A 518 3.24 13.92 11.70
N ILE A 519 3.54 13.51 10.47
CA ILE A 519 3.88 14.43 9.37
C ILE A 519 2.60 15.09 8.86
N GLU A 520 1.54 14.31 8.64
CA GLU A 520 0.22 14.78 8.20
C GLU A 520 -0.40 15.80 9.17
N LYS A 521 -0.24 15.58 10.50
CA LYS A 521 -0.58 16.54 11.57
C LYS A 521 0.07 17.92 11.41
N LEU A 522 1.16 18.07 10.64
CA LEU A 522 1.85 19.35 10.40
C LEU A 522 1.42 20.03 9.08
N VAL A 523 0.80 19.29 8.16
CA VAL A 523 0.44 19.74 6.80
C VAL A 523 -1.06 19.56 6.48
N PRO A 524 -1.99 19.97 7.38
CA PRO A 524 -3.36 19.48 7.38
C PRO A 524 -4.24 20.07 6.26
N PRO A 525 -5.22 19.31 5.72
CA PRO A 525 -6.05 19.72 4.59
C PRO A 525 -6.78 21.06 4.78
N TYR A 526 -7.25 21.40 5.98
CA TYR A 526 -8.02 22.63 6.22
C TYR A 526 -7.24 23.93 5.97
N LYS A 527 -5.89 23.92 6.05
CA LYS A 527 -5.05 25.07 5.67
C LYS A 527 -5.12 25.31 4.16
N LEU A 528 -5.00 24.24 3.37
CA LEU A 528 -5.09 24.26 1.91
C LEU A 528 -6.52 24.62 1.46
N GLY A 529 -7.50 23.90 1.99
CA GLY A 529 -8.92 24.02 1.65
C GLY A 529 -9.44 22.83 0.85
N VAL A 530 -10.74 22.88 0.54
CA VAL A 530 -11.47 21.79 -0.12
C VAL A 530 -10.79 21.40 -1.44
N ASN A 531 -10.64 20.11 -1.70
CA ASN A 531 -10.00 19.55 -2.91
C ASN A 531 -8.54 19.99 -3.15
N GLY A 532 -7.90 20.65 -2.18
CA GLY A 532 -6.45 20.80 -2.10
C GLY A 532 -5.86 19.79 -1.11
N TYR A 533 -4.68 19.25 -1.43
CA TYR A 533 -4.00 18.24 -0.62
C TYR A 533 -2.49 18.43 -0.62
N SER A 534 -1.85 17.88 0.39
CA SER A 534 -0.40 17.77 0.56
C SER A 534 0.06 16.36 0.19
N PHE A 535 1.31 16.23 -0.23
CA PHE A 535 1.96 14.96 -0.53
C PHE A 535 3.48 15.09 -0.32
N MET A 536 4.19 13.97 -0.14
CA MET A 536 5.65 13.99 0.03
C MET A 536 6.32 12.87 -0.76
N VAL A 537 7.45 13.19 -1.39
CA VAL A 537 8.17 12.32 -2.34
C VAL A 537 9.66 12.26 -1.96
N ASN A 538 10.30 11.11 -2.19
CA ASN A 538 11.73 10.90 -1.91
C ASN A 538 12.64 11.16 -3.14
N SER A 539 13.96 11.06 -2.95
CA SER A 539 14.95 11.29 -4.01
C SER A 539 14.93 10.27 -5.17
N ASN A 540 14.21 9.16 -5.03
CA ASN A 540 13.97 8.20 -6.13
C ASN A 540 12.69 8.55 -6.92
N GLY A 541 11.74 9.24 -6.31
CA GLY A 541 10.42 9.58 -6.87
C GLY A 541 9.25 8.79 -6.28
N TYR A 542 9.52 7.92 -5.30
CA TYR A 542 8.48 7.18 -4.59
C TYR A 542 7.75 8.07 -3.58
N VAL A 543 6.45 7.80 -3.42
CA VAL A 543 5.55 8.52 -2.53
C VAL A 543 5.76 8.07 -1.08
N ILE A 544 5.90 9.04 -0.17
CA ILE A 544 5.95 8.80 1.28
C ILE A 544 4.56 8.92 1.92
N TYR A 545 3.74 9.87 1.44
CA TYR A 545 2.29 9.88 1.65
C TYR A 545 1.61 10.69 0.52
N HIS A 546 0.37 10.31 0.20
CA HIS A 546 -0.53 10.96 -0.75
C HIS A 546 -1.96 10.45 -0.48
N PRO A 547 -3.03 11.25 -0.63
CA PRO A 547 -4.41 10.80 -0.34
C PRO A 547 -4.84 9.53 -1.09
N ASP A 548 -4.48 9.42 -2.38
CA ASP A 548 -4.79 8.25 -3.22
C ASP A 548 -3.75 7.10 -3.13
N LEU A 549 -2.80 7.14 -2.19
CA LEU A 549 -1.91 6.01 -1.90
C LEU A 549 -2.68 4.94 -1.14
N ARG A 550 -2.87 3.75 -1.74
CA ARG A 550 -3.63 2.63 -1.19
C ARG A 550 -2.69 1.47 -0.84
N PRO A 551 -2.04 1.46 0.34
CA PRO A 551 -1.02 0.47 0.72
C PRO A 551 -1.59 -0.91 1.09
N VAL A 552 -2.88 -0.99 1.42
CA VAL A 552 -3.57 -2.20 1.88
C VAL A 552 -4.59 -2.66 0.83
N PHE A 553 -4.85 -3.97 0.78
CA PHE A 553 -5.89 -4.62 -0.01
C PHE A 553 -6.49 -5.77 0.82
N GLN A 554 -7.78 -5.72 1.15
CA GLN A 554 -8.47 -6.72 1.98
C GLN A 554 -7.66 -7.08 3.26
N ASP A 555 -7.27 -6.06 4.02
CA ASP A 555 -6.45 -6.12 5.25
C ASP A 555 -5.05 -6.77 5.11
N ILE A 556 -4.62 -7.06 3.88
CA ILE A 556 -3.28 -7.51 3.53
C ILE A 556 -2.48 -6.32 2.98
N LEU A 557 -1.26 -6.13 3.49
CA LEU A 557 -0.31 -5.13 2.99
C LEU A 557 0.18 -5.51 1.58
N LYS A 558 0.03 -4.62 0.59
CA LYS A 558 0.41 -4.91 -0.81
C LYS A 558 1.93 -5.11 -0.96
N PRO A 559 2.43 -6.05 -1.78
CA PRO A 559 3.87 -6.32 -1.88
C PRO A 559 4.75 -5.14 -2.29
N ASN A 560 4.22 -4.17 -3.03
CA ASN A 560 4.92 -3.00 -3.58
C ASN A 560 4.56 -1.66 -2.89
N TYR A 561 3.87 -1.69 -1.74
CA TYR A 561 3.34 -0.50 -1.05
C TYR A 561 4.37 0.62 -0.79
N ASN A 562 5.65 0.27 -0.65
CA ASN A 562 6.76 1.17 -0.34
C ASN A 562 7.48 1.73 -1.58
N SER A 563 7.19 1.23 -2.78
CA SER A 563 7.86 1.62 -4.03
C SER A 563 6.87 2.10 -5.10
N VAL A 564 5.76 2.72 -4.68
CA VAL A 564 4.79 3.37 -5.58
C VAL A 564 5.34 4.72 -6.02
N ASP A 565 5.45 4.96 -7.31
CA ASP A 565 5.97 6.22 -7.86
C ASP A 565 4.91 7.32 -7.89
N PHE A 566 5.32 8.59 -7.76
CA PHE A 566 4.41 9.74 -7.92
C PHE A 566 3.65 9.71 -9.27
N ALA A 567 4.29 9.23 -10.35
CA ALA A 567 3.66 9.07 -11.67
C ALA A 567 2.70 7.87 -11.79
N GLU A 568 2.63 7.00 -10.78
CA GLU A 568 1.64 5.91 -10.66
C GLU A 568 0.38 6.33 -9.88
N VAL A 569 0.40 7.51 -9.26
CA VAL A 569 -0.71 8.04 -8.43
C VAL A 569 -1.39 9.24 -9.08
N GLU A 570 -0.63 10.19 -9.62
CA GLU A 570 -1.18 11.38 -10.29
C GLU A 570 -1.50 11.09 -11.77
N LEU A 571 -2.81 11.03 -12.10
CA LEU A 571 -3.29 10.67 -13.44
C LEU A 571 -3.65 11.91 -14.26
N THR A 572 -2.90 12.23 -15.32
CA THR A 572 -3.18 13.40 -16.18
C THR A 572 -4.34 13.17 -17.16
N ASP A 573 -4.94 14.25 -17.69
CA ASP A 573 -6.16 14.18 -18.52
C ASP A 573 -5.92 13.73 -19.97
N TYR A 574 -4.67 13.63 -20.43
CA TYR A 574 -4.33 13.19 -21.79
C TYR A 574 -4.81 11.75 -22.07
N GLU A 575 -5.24 11.48 -23.30
CA GLU A 575 -5.79 10.19 -23.74
C GLU A 575 -4.69 9.33 -24.37
N ASN A 576 -3.73 8.90 -23.53
CA ASN A 576 -2.57 8.12 -23.91
C ASN A 576 -2.70 6.63 -23.49
N GLU A 577 -1.78 5.79 -23.99
CA GLU A 577 -1.59 4.40 -23.56
C GLU A 577 -1.08 4.30 -22.11
N ALA A 578 -1.11 3.09 -21.54
CA ALA A 578 -0.62 2.81 -20.19
C ALA A 578 0.84 3.26 -20.00
N ARG A 579 1.14 3.92 -18.87
CA ARG A 579 2.49 4.40 -18.49
C ARG A 579 3.17 5.28 -19.57
N ALA A 580 2.40 5.97 -20.41
CA ALA A 580 2.95 6.86 -21.43
C ALA A 580 3.71 8.06 -20.83
N ASN A 581 4.77 8.51 -21.51
CA ASN A 581 5.64 9.60 -21.06
C ASN A 581 4.96 10.97 -21.17
N ASP A 582 4.23 11.37 -20.13
CA ASP A 582 3.71 12.72 -19.96
C ASP A 582 4.84 13.71 -19.57
N SER A 583 5.06 14.75 -20.37
CA SER A 583 6.11 15.74 -20.11
C SER A 583 5.82 16.62 -18.89
N GLU A 584 4.57 17.02 -18.65
CA GLU A 584 4.22 17.94 -17.56
C GLU A 584 4.36 17.25 -16.20
N LEU A 585 3.92 15.99 -16.12
CA LEU A 585 4.04 15.17 -14.92
C LEU A 585 5.50 14.76 -14.65
N LEU A 586 6.24 14.30 -15.67
CA LEU A 586 7.64 13.91 -15.50
C LEU A 586 8.56 15.09 -15.20
N GLU A 587 8.25 16.31 -15.66
CA GLU A 587 8.95 17.53 -15.24
C GLU A 587 8.67 17.89 -13.78
N LEU A 588 7.41 17.87 -13.32
CA LEU A 588 7.10 18.10 -11.91
C LEU A 588 7.77 17.06 -11.01
N ARG A 589 7.69 15.78 -11.39
CA ARG A 589 8.36 14.67 -10.72
C ARG A 589 9.88 14.86 -10.68
N LYS A 590 10.49 15.38 -11.76
CA LYS A 590 11.92 15.73 -11.79
C LYS A 590 12.23 16.86 -10.81
N ASP A 591 11.47 17.95 -10.80
CA ASP A 591 11.70 19.08 -9.88
C ASP A 591 11.57 18.64 -8.40
N LEU A 592 10.58 17.78 -8.08
CA LEU A 592 10.44 17.13 -6.77
C LEU A 592 11.68 16.30 -6.40
N VAL A 593 12.16 15.46 -7.32
CA VAL A 593 13.34 14.59 -7.14
C VAL A 593 14.65 15.38 -7.02
N GLU A 594 14.84 16.44 -7.81
CA GLU A 594 15.99 17.34 -7.68
C GLU A 594 15.95 18.16 -6.38
N GLN A 595 14.77 18.27 -5.76
CA GLN A 595 14.45 19.10 -4.61
C GLN A 595 14.54 20.60 -4.97
N ASN A 596 14.08 20.93 -6.18
CA ASN A 596 13.92 22.31 -6.67
C ASN A 596 12.66 22.95 -6.06
N ALA A 597 12.65 24.27 -5.92
CA ALA A 597 11.42 25.00 -5.65
C ALA A 597 10.71 25.25 -6.99
N ALA A 598 9.53 24.68 -7.19
CA ALA A 598 8.86 24.67 -8.48
C ALA A 598 7.35 24.92 -8.38
N GLU A 599 6.81 25.47 -9.47
CA GLU A 599 5.38 25.70 -9.68
C GLU A 599 5.00 25.10 -11.06
N ARG A 600 3.90 24.33 -11.11
CA ARG A 600 3.32 23.78 -12.33
C ARG A 600 1.79 23.86 -12.26
N MET A 601 1.13 23.78 -13.42
CA MET A 601 -0.32 23.67 -13.51
C MET A 601 -0.65 22.60 -14.54
N MET A 602 -1.48 21.63 -14.17
CA MET A 602 -1.83 20.50 -15.03
C MET A 602 -3.31 20.14 -14.89
N SER A 603 -3.82 19.36 -15.83
CA SER A 603 -5.20 18.83 -15.83
C SER A 603 -5.16 17.35 -15.48
N VAL A 604 -5.87 16.93 -14.43
CA VAL A 604 -5.82 15.57 -13.88
C VAL A 604 -7.20 14.92 -13.78
N LYS A 605 -7.23 13.59 -13.90
CA LYS A 605 -8.38 12.70 -13.72
C LYS A 605 -8.36 12.16 -12.29
N ILE A 606 -9.22 12.67 -11.44
CA ILE A 606 -9.34 12.21 -10.05
C ILE A 606 -10.53 11.26 -9.96
N HIS A 607 -10.27 10.06 -9.46
CA HIS A 607 -11.31 9.07 -9.19
C HIS A 607 -11.95 9.31 -7.82
N LEU A 608 -13.23 8.97 -7.67
CA LEU A 608 -13.97 9.02 -6.42
C LEU A 608 -14.72 7.71 -6.22
N ASP A 609 -15.07 7.41 -4.97
CA ASP A 609 -15.84 6.22 -4.58
C ASP A 609 -15.21 4.90 -5.09
N ASP A 610 -13.94 4.64 -4.73
CA ASP A 610 -13.18 3.44 -5.15
C ASP A 610 -13.24 3.16 -6.67
N MET A 611 -12.92 4.19 -7.44
CA MET A 611 -12.93 4.18 -8.92
C MET A 611 -14.30 3.96 -9.56
N LYS A 612 -15.41 4.30 -8.87
CA LYS A 612 -16.76 4.29 -9.46
C LYS A 612 -17.13 5.61 -10.14
N ARG A 613 -16.60 6.74 -9.67
CA ARG A 613 -16.86 8.09 -10.23
C ARG A 613 -15.58 8.79 -10.68
N VAL A 614 -15.70 9.74 -11.62
CA VAL A 614 -14.56 10.52 -12.15
C VAL A 614 -14.86 12.02 -12.18
N VAL A 615 -13.86 12.81 -11.76
CA VAL A 615 -13.83 14.27 -11.90
C VAL A 615 -12.52 14.68 -12.57
N GLN A 616 -12.61 15.45 -13.65
CA GLN A 616 -11.43 16.12 -14.23
C GLN A 616 -11.25 17.48 -13.52
N ARG A 617 -10.08 17.74 -12.95
CA ARG A 617 -9.73 19.04 -12.34
C ARG A 617 -8.52 19.66 -13.01
N LYS A 618 -8.45 20.99 -12.95
CA LYS A 618 -7.20 21.74 -13.08
C LYS A 618 -6.65 22.07 -11.71
N GLN A 619 -5.41 21.68 -11.46
CA GLN A 619 -4.72 21.91 -10.20
C GLN A 619 -3.36 22.56 -10.44
N LYS A 620 -2.98 23.41 -9.49
CA LYS A 620 -1.71 24.11 -9.43
C LYS A 620 -0.87 23.45 -8.35
N TYR A 621 0.27 22.93 -8.75
CA TYR A 621 1.19 22.16 -7.94
C TYR A 621 2.38 23.04 -7.54
N PHE A 622 2.74 22.97 -6.26
CA PHE A 622 3.85 23.72 -5.68
C PHE A 622 4.76 22.73 -4.95
N ALA A 623 6.05 22.76 -5.24
CA ALA A 623 7.06 21.84 -4.69
C ALA A 623 8.16 22.59 -3.94
N GLN A 624 8.63 22.03 -2.82
CA GLN A 624 9.69 22.61 -1.99
C GLN A 624 10.48 21.53 -1.24
N LYS A 625 11.80 21.73 -1.11
CA LYS A 625 12.68 20.81 -0.37
C LYS A 625 12.51 20.91 1.14
N ILE A 626 12.41 19.76 1.82
CA ILE A 626 12.60 19.67 3.27
C ILE A 626 14.10 19.69 3.53
N SER A 627 14.58 20.54 4.44
CA SER A 627 16.03 20.77 4.58
C SER A 627 16.67 19.78 5.55
N GLY A 628 17.75 19.11 5.12
CA GLY A 628 18.39 18.03 5.90
C GLY A 628 17.72 16.66 5.75
N THR A 629 16.92 16.46 4.69
CA THR A 629 16.32 15.16 4.35
C THR A 629 16.36 14.93 2.83
N PRO A 630 16.20 13.69 2.34
CA PRO A 630 16.05 13.39 0.91
C PRO A 630 14.62 13.63 0.40
N PHE A 631 13.77 14.31 1.17
CA PHE A 631 12.34 14.48 0.86
C PHE A 631 12.02 15.86 0.27
N SER A 632 10.98 15.90 -0.55
CA SER A 632 10.33 17.13 -1.04
C SER A 632 8.85 17.10 -0.68
N LEU A 633 8.36 18.22 -0.13
CA LEU A 633 6.94 18.43 0.13
C LEU A 633 6.31 19.05 -1.12
N GLY A 634 5.15 18.53 -1.51
CA GLY A 634 4.28 19.11 -2.51
C GLY A 634 2.91 19.46 -1.94
N ILE A 635 2.24 20.45 -2.54
CA ILE A 635 0.79 20.61 -2.42
C ILE A 635 0.18 20.77 -3.81
N ALA A 636 -1.03 20.24 -3.98
CA ALA A 636 -1.91 20.53 -5.11
C ALA A 636 -3.06 21.41 -4.64
N MET A 637 -3.34 22.52 -5.34
CA MET A 637 -4.49 23.39 -5.07
C MET A 637 -5.37 23.57 -6.33
N PRO A 638 -6.71 23.46 -6.22
CA PRO A 638 -7.61 23.56 -7.38
C PRO A 638 -7.72 24.99 -7.91
N GLU A 639 -7.69 25.13 -9.23
CA GLU A 639 -7.76 26.43 -9.92
C GLU A 639 -9.04 27.21 -9.54
N GLY A 640 -8.94 28.54 -9.39
CA GLY A 640 -10.05 29.38 -8.93
C GLY A 640 -10.22 29.32 -7.41
N TYR A 641 -11.18 28.54 -6.92
CA TYR A 641 -11.59 28.57 -5.51
C TYR A 641 -10.51 28.16 -4.51
N GLY A 642 -9.47 27.39 -4.92
CA GLY A 642 -8.35 27.05 -4.04
C GLY A 642 -7.43 28.23 -3.73
N LYS A 643 -7.48 29.31 -4.53
CA LYS A 643 -6.69 30.53 -4.32
C LYS A 643 -7.21 31.38 -3.15
N TYR A 644 -8.44 31.17 -2.70
CA TYR A 644 -9.07 31.99 -1.67
C TYR A 644 -9.54 31.16 -0.47
N LYS A 645 -9.30 31.69 0.73
CA LYS A 645 -9.77 31.15 2.00
C LYS A 645 -10.80 32.08 2.60
N VAL A 646 -11.92 31.52 3.04
CA VAL A 646 -12.85 32.23 3.93
C VAL A 646 -12.15 32.44 5.27
N HIS A 647 -11.93 33.69 5.63
CA HIS A 647 -11.34 34.11 6.90
C HIS A 647 -12.44 34.70 7.79
N GLY A 648 -12.85 33.91 8.78
CA GLY A 648 -13.65 34.34 9.91
C GLY A 648 -13.06 33.71 11.17
N GLN A 649 -12.72 34.54 12.15
CA GLN A 649 -12.11 34.12 13.41
C GLN A 649 -12.72 34.90 14.57
N ILE A 650 -13.08 34.20 15.64
CA ILE A 650 -13.50 34.82 16.90
C ILE A 650 -12.32 34.79 17.86
N GLU A 651 -11.85 35.96 18.29
CA GLU A 651 -10.75 36.03 19.25
C GLU A 651 -11.24 35.71 20.67
N LEU A 652 -11.12 34.44 21.05
CA LEU A 652 -11.53 33.90 22.36
C LEU A 652 -11.10 34.76 23.56
N THR A 653 -9.89 35.33 23.54
CA THR A 653 -9.38 36.23 24.59
C THR A 653 -10.12 37.57 24.71
N ARG A 654 -10.79 38.02 23.64
CA ARG A 654 -11.67 39.20 23.65
C ARG A 654 -13.09 38.84 24.06
N GLU A 655 -13.68 37.76 23.54
CA GLU A 655 -15.05 37.36 23.95
C GLU A 655 -15.12 37.00 25.45
N ILE A 656 -14.13 36.30 26.02
CA ILE A 656 -14.10 36.00 27.47
C ILE A 656 -13.97 37.28 28.33
N GLN A 657 -13.42 38.37 27.77
CA GLN A 657 -13.31 39.66 28.46
C GLN A 657 -14.56 40.55 28.29
N ASP A 658 -15.32 40.40 27.21
CA ASP A 658 -16.58 41.15 27.01
C ASP A 658 -17.77 40.43 27.65
N HIS A 659 -18.19 40.91 28.83
CA HIS A 659 -19.36 40.39 29.54
C HIS A 659 -20.71 40.61 28.81
N ARG A 660 -20.71 41.19 27.60
CA ARG A 660 -21.87 41.29 26.69
C ARG A 660 -21.88 40.20 25.62
N ALA A 661 -20.74 39.58 25.32
CA ALA A 661 -20.73 38.29 24.66
C ALA A 661 -21.32 37.27 25.64
N GLY A 662 -22.31 36.49 25.19
CA GLY A 662 -22.80 35.36 25.99
C GLY A 662 -21.72 34.30 26.14
N ASP A 663 -21.83 33.43 27.14
CA ASP A 663 -20.83 32.36 27.32
C ASP A 663 -20.68 31.56 26.01
N VAL A 664 -19.45 31.54 25.50
CA VAL A 664 -19.00 30.88 24.27
C VAL A 664 -19.44 29.41 24.23
N MET A 665 -19.52 28.76 25.40
CA MET A 665 -19.97 27.38 25.55
C MET A 665 -21.40 27.17 25.03
N ASN A 666 -22.29 28.16 25.10
CA ASN A 666 -23.69 28.05 24.64
C ASN A 666 -23.83 27.64 23.17
N HIS A 667 -22.83 27.96 22.33
CA HIS A 667 -22.79 27.55 20.93
C HIS A 667 -22.65 26.03 20.74
N PHE A 668 -22.16 25.31 21.76
CA PHE A 668 -21.93 23.87 21.78
C PHE A 668 -22.85 23.14 22.77
N SER A 669 -23.38 23.81 23.79
CA SER A 669 -24.36 23.27 24.74
C SER A 669 -25.72 22.87 24.14
N THR A 670 -26.00 23.16 22.87
CA THR A 670 -27.33 22.93 22.25
C THR A 670 -27.26 22.49 20.78
N GLY A 671 -28.12 21.55 20.40
CA GLY A 671 -28.19 20.95 19.06
C GLY A 671 -27.28 19.72 18.90
N ASN A 672 -27.46 18.98 17.80
CA ASN A 672 -26.62 17.83 17.47
C ASN A 672 -25.42 18.29 16.62
N TRP A 673 -24.20 17.96 17.04
CA TRP A 673 -22.96 18.33 16.36
C TRP A 673 -21.84 17.31 16.58
N THR A 674 -20.88 17.30 15.65
CA THR A 674 -19.62 16.52 15.68
C THR A 674 -18.49 17.35 15.07
N LEU A 675 -17.24 16.95 15.35
CA LEU A 675 -16.02 17.49 14.75
C LEU A 675 -15.31 16.46 13.87
N HIS A 676 -14.32 16.91 13.11
CA HIS A 676 -13.47 16.02 12.31
C HIS A 676 -12.57 15.18 13.24
N PRO A 677 -12.56 13.83 13.12
CA PRO A 677 -11.81 12.95 14.02
C PRO A 677 -10.29 13.14 13.94
N ASP A 678 -9.71 13.11 12.73
CA ASP A 678 -8.25 13.18 12.55
C ASP A 678 -7.60 14.55 12.79
N TRP A 679 -8.36 15.61 13.08
CA TRP A 679 -7.83 16.98 13.13
C TRP A 679 -7.45 17.39 14.55
N VAL A 680 -6.19 17.80 14.74
CA VAL A 680 -5.67 18.24 16.03
C VAL A 680 -6.12 19.68 16.33
N TYR A 681 -7.33 19.82 16.86
CA TYR A 681 -7.82 21.06 17.46
C TYR A 681 -7.05 21.38 18.76
N CYS A 682 -7.00 20.39 19.66
CA CYS A 682 -6.28 20.41 20.94
C CYS A 682 -5.75 19.01 21.29
N GLU A 683 -4.59 18.94 21.95
CA GLU A 683 -3.87 17.70 22.29
C GLU A 683 -3.17 17.87 23.66
N TYR A 684 -3.43 16.97 24.61
CA TYR A 684 -2.85 16.97 25.96
C TYR A 684 -1.82 15.86 26.10
N LYS A 685 -0.60 16.21 26.52
CA LYS A 685 0.58 15.33 26.36
C LYS A 685 0.83 14.31 27.49
N TYR A 686 0.04 14.33 28.56
CA TYR A 686 0.31 13.54 29.76
C TYR A 686 -0.94 12.92 30.42
N ASP A 687 -2.14 13.11 29.85
CA ASP A 687 -3.40 12.49 30.33
C ASP A 687 -3.86 11.33 29.40
N GLN A 688 -2.92 10.76 28.61
CA GLN A 688 -3.15 9.68 27.62
C GLN A 688 -3.45 8.29 28.25
N HIS A 689 -3.98 8.25 29.47
CA HIS A 689 -4.44 7.04 30.16
C HIS A 689 -5.98 7.00 30.30
N GLN A 690 -6.69 7.91 29.62
CA GLN A 690 -8.13 7.81 29.42
C GLN A 690 -8.43 7.38 27.99
N GLU A 691 -8.99 6.18 27.87
CA GLU A 691 -9.74 5.74 26.69
C GLU A 691 -10.96 6.68 26.49
N ASP A 692 -11.51 6.74 25.28
CA ASP A 692 -12.72 7.50 24.89
C ASP A 692 -12.67 9.05 24.90
N GLN A 693 -11.51 9.71 24.91
CA GLN A 693 -11.46 11.19 24.72
C GLN A 693 -11.68 11.62 23.25
N SER A 694 -12.93 11.91 22.88
CA SER A 694 -13.28 12.45 21.56
C SER A 694 -12.85 13.92 21.35
N PRO A 695 -12.70 14.42 20.11
CA PRO A 695 -12.36 15.81 19.83
C PRO A 695 -13.34 16.83 20.45
N GLU A 696 -14.62 16.47 20.52
CA GLU A 696 -15.66 17.26 21.18
C GLU A 696 -15.41 17.40 22.69
N ALA A 697 -15.00 16.31 23.36
CA ALA A 697 -14.63 16.35 24.77
C ALA A 697 -13.37 17.23 25.00
N LEU A 698 -12.35 17.07 24.16
CA LEU A 698 -11.11 17.86 24.20
C LEU A 698 -11.37 19.38 24.03
N ILE A 699 -12.25 19.76 23.11
CA ILE A 699 -12.68 21.15 22.90
C ILE A 699 -13.49 21.69 24.09
N ASN A 700 -14.47 20.92 24.59
CA ASN A 700 -15.27 21.33 25.74
C ASN A 700 -14.40 21.52 27.00
N GLU A 701 -13.43 20.63 27.23
CA GLU A 701 -12.45 20.81 28.30
C GLU A 701 -11.61 22.07 28.07
N PHE A 702 -11.05 22.26 26.86
CA PHE A 702 -10.23 23.44 26.54
C PHE A 702 -10.97 24.75 26.80
N LEU A 703 -12.22 24.86 26.37
CA LEU A 703 -13.07 26.03 26.62
C LEU A 703 -13.34 26.23 28.12
N SER A 704 -13.58 25.15 28.89
CA SER A 704 -13.72 25.23 30.35
C SER A 704 -12.42 25.64 31.07
N ARG A 705 -11.25 25.26 30.52
CA ARG A 705 -9.94 25.71 31.01
C ARG A 705 -9.70 27.20 30.66
N ALA A 706 -10.17 27.67 29.51
CA ALA A 706 -10.00 29.05 29.03
C ALA A 706 -10.83 30.08 29.79
N GLN A 707 -12.01 29.71 30.30
CA GLN A 707 -12.86 30.58 31.16
C GLN A 707 -12.20 30.97 32.50
N LYS A 708 -11.09 30.32 32.91
CA LYS A 708 -10.45 30.55 34.21
C LYS A 708 -9.71 31.91 34.25
N PRO A 709 -9.80 32.67 35.35
CA PRO A 709 -9.13 33.97 35.45
C PRO A 709 -7.60 33.83 35.33
N ASN A 710 -6.97 34.80 34.64
CA ASN A 710 -5.55 34.82 34.29
C ASN A 710 -5.06 33.71 33.33
N TRP A 711 -5.98 32.97 32.67
CA TRP A 711 -5.61 32.04 31.60
C TRP A 711 -4.86 32.74 30.45
N LYS A 712 -3.95 32.01 29.79
CA LYS A 712 -3.20 32.45 28.62
C LYS A 712 -3.04 31.30 27.63
N TRP A 713 -3.22 31.59 26.35
CA TRP A 713 -2.95 30.64 25.27
C TRP A 713 -1.47 30.23 25.29
N ARG A 714 -1.19 28.94 25.49
CA ARG A 714 0.14 28.33 25.38
C ARG A 714 0.05 27.16 24.39
N SER A 715 0.81 27.19 23.30
CA SER A 715 0.63 26.23 22.19
C SER A 715 1.92 25.92 21.43
N THR A 716 2.98 25.55 22.15
CA THR A 716 4.24 25.09 21.54
C THR A 716 4.23 23.56 21.39
N ARG A 717 4.15 23.05 20.15
CA ARG A 717 4.27 21.59 19.87
C ARG A 717 5.58 21.02 20.43
N THR A 718 6.68 21.76 20.30
CA THR A 718 7.99 21.41 20.87
C THR A 718 8.51 22.56 21.73
N ARG A 719 9.12 22.26 22.88
CA ARG A 719 9.96 23.25 23.58
C ARG A 719 11.33 23.24 22.87
N PRO A 720 11.88 24.39 22.43
CA PRO A 720 13.23 24.40 21.88
C PRO A 720 14.22 23.94 22.96
N PRO A 721 15.22 23.10 22.61
CA PRO A 721 16.29 22.74 23.54
C PRO A 721 17.08 23.99 23.95
N PRO A 722 17.79 23.96 25.09
CA PRO A 722 18.72 25.02 25.45
C PRO A 722 19.74 25.25 24.32
N ASP A 723 19.98 26.52 24.00
CA ASP A 723 20.86 26.98 22.92
C ASP A 723 22.28 26.40 23.11
N PRO A 724 22.96 25.83 22.08
CA PRO A 724 24.28 25.20 22.24
C PRO A 724 25.39 26.11 22.80
N ILE A 725 25.15 27.42 22.86
CA ILE A 725 26.05 28.46 23.38
C ILE A 725 25.76 28.75 24.88
N MET A 726 24.81 28.07 25.51
CA MET A 726 24.49 28.26 26.94
C MET A 726 25.64 27.83 27.85
N ASN A 727 26.06 28.72 28.75
CA ASN A 727 27.18 28.47 29.65
C ASN A 727 26.86 27.38 30.68
N GLN A 728 27.90 26.71 31.18
CA GLN A 728 27.79 25.58 32.12
C GLN A 728 27.01 25.91 33.41
N ALA A 729 27.00 27.18 33.83
CA ALA A 729 26.19 27.69 34.95
C ALA A 729 24.70 27.85 34.61
N GLN A 730 24.36 28.12 33.35
CA GLN A 730 22.98 28.17 32.85
C GLN A 730 22.41 26.76 32.66
N HIS A 731 23.21 25.79 32.19
CA HIS A 731 22.83 24.38 32.17
C HIS A 731 22.47 23.84 33.57
N LYS A 732 23.18 24.24 34.63
CA LYS A 732 22.82 23.90 36.02
C LYS A 732 21.56 24.61 36.54
N ARG A 733 21.05 25.62 35.82
CA ARG A 733 19.84 26.38 36.16
C ARG A 733 18.63 25.93 35.33
N TRP A 734 18.85 25.32 34.17
CA TRP A 734 17.86 24.56 33.41
C TRP A 734 17.55 23.25 34.18
N LYS A 735 16.39 23.20 34.85
CA LYS A 735 15.93 22.00 35.55
C LYS A 735 14.92 21.23 34.69
N PRO A 736 15.18 19.95 34.33
CA PRO A 736 14.16 19.08 33.75
C PRO A 736 13.18 18.52 34.81
N SER A 737 13.38 18.81 36.10
CA SER A 737 12.49 18.39 37.20
C SER A 737 11.18 19.18 37.21
N MET A 738 10.36 18.94 36.18
CA MET A 738 9.03 19.51 35.95
C MET A 738 8.06 19.01 37.02
N GLY A 739 7.47 19.94 37.78
CA GLY A 739 6.52 19.61 38.85
C GLY A 739 5.22 18.99 38.31
N SER A 740 4.50 18.25 39.16
CA SER A 740 3.25 17.55 38.82
C SER A 740 2.16 18.47 38.25
N ASP A 741 2.18 19.75 38.61
CA ASP A 741 1.18 20.71 38.15
C ASP A 741 1.56 21.31 36.79
N GLU A 742 2.85 21.59 36.54
CA GLU A 742 3.31 22.07 35.22
C GLU A 742 3.20 21.00 34.12
N ARG A 743 3.22 19.70 34.48
CA ARG A 743 2.97 18.60 33.54
C ARG A 743 1.54 18.65 33.00
N ARG A 744 0.54 18.91 33.86
CA ARG A 744 -0.90 18.94 33.51
C ARG A 744 -1.33 20.17 32.68
N ASP A 745 -0.44 21.18 32.59
CA ASP A 745 -0.59 22.39 31.78
C ASP A 745 0.06 22.29 30.38
N ASN A 746 0.67 21.15 30.03
CA ASN A 746 1.48 21.02 28.80
C ASN A 746 0.65 20.52 27.59
N TYR A 747 -0.24 21.37 27.08
CA TYR A 747 -1.09 21.12 25.92
C TYR A 747 -0.58 21.83 24.65
N TYR A 748 -1.10 21.39 23.49
CA TYR A 748 -1.06 22.14 22.22
C TYR A 748 -2.49 22.32 21.71
N CYS A 749 -2.81 23.50 21.16
CA CYS A 749 -4.03 23.71 20.39
C CYS A 749 -3.71 24.60 19.19
N ASP A 750 -4.30 24.31 18.03
CA ASP A 750 -4.18 25.16 16.86
C ASP A 750 -5.09 26.39 17.02
N LYS A 751 -4.48 27.57 17.12
CA LYS A 751 -5.20 28.81 17.36
C LYS A 751 -6.12 29.18 16.20
N ASP A 752 -5.66 29.02 14.96
CA ASP A 752 -6.41 29.49 13.80
C ASP A 752 -7.60 28.57 13.50
N LEU A 753 -7.43 27.26 13.68
CA LEU A 753 -8.50 26.28 13.55
C LEU A 753 -9.57 26.48 14.64
N VAL A 754 -9.18 26.60 15.92
CA VAL A 754 -10.14 26.78 17.02
C VAL A 754 -10.87 28.13 16.91
N GLN A 755 -10.19 29.21 16.54
CA GLN A 755 -10.87 30.51 16.36
C GLN A 755 -11.81 30.53 15.14
N SER A 756 -11.54 29.73 14.11
CA SER A 756 -12.47 29.50 12.98
C SER A 756 -13.63 28.57 13.35
N LEU A 757 -13.41 27.59 14.23
CA LEU A 757 -14.45 26.70 14.75
C LEU A 757 -15.50 27.48 15.57
N LEU A 758 -15.07 28.42 16.40
CA LEU A 758 -15.98 29.32 17.12
C LEU A 758 -16.81 30.19 16.16
N PHE A 759 -16.19 30.68 15.08
CA PHE A 759 -16.87 31.45 14.04
C PHE A 759 -17.95 30.62 13.32
N ASP A 760 -17.60 29.43 12.85
CA ASP A 760 -18.53 28.52 12.17
C ASP A 760 -19.66 28.06 13.11
N ALA A 761 -19.38 27.83 14.39
CA ALA A 761 -20.37 27.51 15.42
C ALA A 761 -21.38 28.65 15.66
N ARG A 762 -20.93 29.91 15.54
CA ARG A 762 -21.80 31.09 15.59
C ARG A 762 -22.63 31.25 14.31
N ALA A 763 -22.06 31.03 13.14
CA ALA A 763 -22.77 31.10 11.85
C ALA A 763 -23.82 29.99 11.67
N THR A 764 -23.52 28.77 12.12
CA THR A 764 -24.42 27.60 12.04
C THR A 764 -25.40 27.47 13.21
N ASN A 765 -25.37 28.39 14.18
CA ASN A 765 -26.21 28.40 15.39
C ASN A 765 -27.75 28.43 15.12
N VAL A 766 -28.17 28.64 13.87
CA VAL A 766 -29.58 28.45 13.45
C VAL A 766 -30.05 27.02 13.76
N TYR A 767 -29.17 26.02 13.61
CA TYR A 767 -29.50 24.60 13.85
C TYR A 767 -29.70 24.28 15.34
N SER A 768 -29.13 25.06 16.25
CA SER A 768 -29.22 24.86 17.70
C SER A 768 -30.44 25.56 18.32
N ARG A 769 -31.00 26.58 17.65
CA ARG A 769 -32.20 27.28 18.09
C ARG A 769 -33.45 26.43 17.83
N LYS A 770 -33.92 25.72 18.86
CA LYS A 770 -35.16 24.88 18.88
C LYS A 770 -36.49 25.58 18.53
N VAL A 771 -36.49 26.74 17.88
CA VAL A 771 -37.66 27.60 17.68
C VAL A 771 -37.84 27.90 16.19
N LYS A 772 -39.03 27.59 15.66
CA LYS A 772 -39.52 27.91 14.30
C LYS A 772 -38.95 27.14 13.10
N ILE A 773 -38.52 25.89 13.25
CA ILE A 773 -38.51 24.96 12.10
C ILE A 773 -39.89 24.34 11.92
N GLU A 774 -40.48 23.79 12.98
CA GLU A 774 -41.85 23.27 12.93
C GLU A 774 -42.87 24.31 12.44
N ASP A 775 -42.73 25.57 12.87
CA ASP A 775 -43.63 26.65 12.46
C ASP A 775 -43.40 27.06 11.00
N LYS A 776 -42.13 27.16 10.54
CA LYS A 776 -41.79 27.38 9.13
C LYS A 776 -42.29 26.26 8.21
N ILE A 777 -42.38 25.02 8.71
CA ILE A 777 -42.93 23.86 7.98
C ILE A 777 -44.46 23.91 7.96
N LYS A 778 -45.12 24.17 9.10
CA LYS A 778 -46.59 24.24 9.22
C LYS A 778 -47.20 25.32 8.31
N ASP A 779 -46.56 26.48 8.16
CA ASP A 779 -47.02 27.57 7.29
C ASP A 779 -46.84 27.32 5.77
N ARG A 780 -46.24 26.19 5.33
CA ARG A 780 -45.93 25.93 3.91
C ARG A 780 -46.46 24.58 3.39
N ASN A 781 -47.77 24.42 3.49
CA ASN A 781 -48.60 23.38 2.88
C ASN A 781 -48.32 21.91 3.28
N THR A 782 -49.40 21.17 3.46
CA THR A 782 -49.46 19.75 3.88
C THR A 782 -48.89 18.73 2.89
N SER A 783 -48.19 19.15 1.84
CA SER A 783 -47.43 18.25 0.96
C SER A 783 -45.99 18.01 1.44
N SER A 784 -45.45 18.90 2.29
CA SER A 784 -44.05 18.86 2.73
C SER A 784 -43.70 17.64 3.61
N GLN A 785 -44.63 17.22 4.49
CA GLN A 785 -44.45 16.05 5.35
C GLN A 785 -44.42 14.71 4.57
N ASN A 786 -44.94 14.66 3.35
CA ASN A 786 -45.05 13.41 2.57
C ASN A 786 -43.79 13.05 1.77
N PHE A 787 -42.77 13.91 1.71
CA PHE A 787 -41.58 13.69 0.88
C PHE A 787 -40.51 12.79 1.56
N GLY A 788 -40.64 12.47 2.86
CA GLY A 788 -39.74 11.55 3.55
C GLY A 788 -38.34 12.08 3.84
N ILE A 789 -38.19 13.39 4.11
CA ILE A 789 -36.94 13.96 4.61
C ILE A 789 -36.69 13.47 6.05
N THR A 790 -35.55 12.85 6.27
CA THR A 790 -35.12 12.30 7.57
C THR A 790 -34.28 13.29 8.36
N THR A 791 -33.24 13.87 7.75
CA THR A 791 -32.33 14.81 8.42
C THR A 791 -31.96 15.98 7.50
N ALA A 792 -31.72 17.15 8.10
CA ALA A 792 -31.09 18.30 7.45
C ALA A 792 -29.75 18.60 8.14
N PHE A 793 -28.72 18.95 7.38
CA PHE A 793 -27.36 19.08 7.90
C PHE A 793 -26.52 20.17 7.24
N VAL A 794 -25.48 20.60 7.93
CA VAL A 794 -24.44 21.51 7.45
C VAL A 794 -23.07 21.06 7.96
N ALA A 795 -22.08 21.05 7.08
CA ALA A 795 -20.67 20.88 7.45
C ALA A 795 -19.86 22.09 6.97
N THR A 796 -18.92 22.56 7.79
CA THR A 796 -18.16 23.80 7.52
C THR A 796 -16.67 23.55 7.33
N ARG A 797 -15.92 24.57 6.87
CA ARG A 797 -14.47 24.45 6.63
C ARG A 797 -13.66 24.10 7.89
N SER A 798 -14.09 24.51 9.09
CA SER A 798 -13.40 24.16 10.34
C SER A 798 -13.63 22.72 10.84
N GLY A 799 -14.33 21.88 10.07
CA GLY A 799 -14.58 20.47 10.42
C GLY A 799 -15.81 20.26 11.31
N LEU A 800 -16.54 21.33 11.63
CA LEU A 800 -17.80 21.26 12.35
C LEU A 800 -18.92 20.73 11.45
N THR A 801 -19.57 19.65 11.90
CA THR A 801 -20.81 19.13 11.30
C THR A 801 -21.96 19.34 12.29
N ARG A 802 -23.11 19.85 11.83
CA ARG A 802 -24.35 20.00 12.60
C ARG A 802 -25.54 19.44 11.85
N TRP A 803 -26.51 18.88 12.56
CA TRP A 803 -27.73 18.37 11.96
C TRP A 803 -28.97 18.53 12.83
N ILE A 804 -30.13 18.40 12.20
CA ILE A 804 -31.45 18.31 12.83
C ILE A 804 -32.16 17.10 12.22
N ASP A 805 -32.68 16.26 13.09
CA ASP A 805 -33.48 15.08 12.75
C ASP A 805 -34.98 15.44 12.75
N ASN A 806 -35.76 14.88 11.82
CA ASN A 806 -37.18 15.16 11.68
C ASN A 806 -38.02 14.37 12.72
N PRO A 807 -38.67 15.02 13.70
CA PRO A 807 -39.36 14.33 14.81
C PRO A 807 -40.59 13.53 14.38
N SER A 808 -41.12 13.74 13.16
CA SER A 808 -42.23 12.91 12.63
C SER A 808 -41.77 11.55 12.11
N GLU A 809 -40.47 11.37 11.85
CA GLU A 809 -39.89 10.13 11.30
C GLU A 809 -38.96 9.43 12.31
N SER A 810 -38.32 10.17 13.24
CA SER A 810 -37.44 9.61 14.27
C SER A 810 -38.15 8.76 15.35
N SER A 811 -39.48 8.64 15.27
CA SER A 811 -40.29 7.72 16.07
C SER A 811 -40.57 6.38 15.36
N SER A 812 -40.17 6.22 14.09
CA SER A 812 -40.21 4.94 13.36
C SER A 812 -39.00 4.05 13.64
N SER A 813 -37.86 4.65 14.00
CA SER A 813 -36.69 3.95 14.52
C SER A 813 -36.92 3.52 15.98
N ASN A 814 -37.45 2.31 16.16
CA ASN A 814 -37.28 1.58 17.43
C ASN A 814 -35.78 1.49 17.75
N GLY A 815 -35.41 1.48 19.03
CA GLY A 815 -34.02 1.57 19.52
C GLY A 815 -33.10 0.37 19.24
N ASN A 816 -33.43 -0.46 18.24
CA ASN A 816 -32.69 -1.66 17.84
C ASN A 816 -32.03 -1.54 16.45
N SER A 817 -32.00 -0.36 15.83
CA SER A 817 -31.18 -0.12 14.63
C SER A 817 -29.70 -0.22 15.01
N LYS A 818 -29.04 -1.32 14.61
CA LYS A 818 -27.62 -1.58 14.92
C LYS A 818 -26.65 -0.64 14.18
N GLU A 819 -27.09 -0.02 13.07
CA GLU A 819 -26.25 0.95 12.35
C GLU A 819 -26.14 2.30 13.09
N PRO A 820 -24.94 2.91 13.12
CA PRO A 820 -24.75 4.26 13.64
C PRO A 820 -25.39 5.33 12.74
N HIS A 821 -25.94 6.38 13.36
CA HIS A 821 -26.56 7.51 12.64
C HIS A 821 -25.61 8.13 11.61
N PHE A 822 -26.13 8.42 10.40
CA PHE A 822 -25.38 8.90 9.23
C PHE A 822 -24.37 10.01 9.54
N MET A 823 -24.71 10.99 10.38
CA MET A 823 -23.83 12.15 10.67
C MET A 823 -22.71 11.83 11.68
N LYS A 824 -22.79 10.69 12.35
CA LYS A 824 -21.68 10.11 13.14
C LYS A 824 -20.73 9.28 12.27
N VAL A 825 -21.20 8.78 11.12
CA VAL A 825 -20.36 8.07 10.13
C VAL A 825 -19.65 9.07 9.22
N HIS A 826 -20.37 10.08 8.72
CA HIS A 826 -19.87 11.09 7.79
C HIS A 826 -19.46 12.39 8.49
N ASN A 827 -18.66 12.29 9.57
CA ASN A 827 -18.24 13.44 10.38
C ASN A 827 -17.01 14.21 9.83
N ARG A 828 -16.32 13.70 8.80
CA ARG A 828 -15.07 14.28 8.26
C ARG A 828 -15.24 15.53 7.38
N ALA A 829 -16.41 16.16 7.39
CA ALA A 829 -16.69 17.46 6.77
C ALA A 829 -16.11 17.65 5.35
N ILE A 830 -15.02 18.43 5.20
CA ILE A 830 -14.43 18.73 3.88
C ILE A 830 -13.82 17.51 3.18
N ASP A 831 -13.51 16.45 3.92
CA ASP A 831 -12.88 15.25 3.38
C ASP A 831 -13.87 14.21 2.86
N GLU A 832 -15.16 14.37 3.17
CA GLU A 832 -16.25 13.54 2.65
C GLU A 832 -16.50 13.75 1.16
N VAL A 833 -16.77 12.65 0.43
CA VAL A 833 -16.93 12.67 -1.03
C VAL A 833 -18.10 13.57 -1.47
N TRP A 834 -19.21 13.59 -0.71
CA TRP A 834 -20.36 14.46 -1.01
C TRP A 834 -20.03 15.94 -0.85
N TYR A 835 -19.10 16.32 0.03
CA TYR A 835 -18.62 17.69 0.19
C TYR A 835 -17.73 18.06 -1.01
N LYS A 836 -16.75 17.21 -1.30
CA LYS A 836 -15.80 17.35 -2.43
C LYS A 836 -16.54 17.49 -3.77
N ARG A 837 -17.58 16.68 -4.00
CA ARG A 837 -18.46 16.75 -5.19
C ARG A 837 -19.33 18.00 -5.22
N ALA A 838 -19.94 18.42 -4.11
CA ALA A 838 -20.76 19.63 -4.07
C ALA A 838 -19.97 20.91 -4.41
N VAL A 839 -18.71 20.98 -3.98
CA VAL A 839 -17.81 22.11 -4.28
C VAL A 839 -17.29 22.07 -5.73
N ASP A 840 -17.00 20.90 -6.29
CA ASP A 840 -16.62 20.79 -7.70
C ASP A 840 -17.79 21.07 -8.66
N TYR A 841 -18.99 20.55 -8.37
CA TYR A 841 -20.17 20.73 -9.24
C TYR A 841 -20.65 22.20 -9.28
N TYR A 842 -20.36 23.01 -8.26
CA TYR A 842 -20.68 24.45 -8.24
C TYR A 842 -20.06 25.23 -9.42
N LYS A 843 -18.94 24.76 -9.99
CA LYS A 843 -18.31 25.30 -11.23
C LYS A 843 -19.05 24.92 -12.52
N GLU A 844 -19.92 23.92 -12.48
CA GLU A 844 -20.74 23.48 -13.61
C GLU A 844 -22.14 24.10 -13.56
N ASP A 845 -22.77 24.19 -12.38
CA ASP A 845 -24.04 24.86 -12.15
C ASP A 845 -24.16 25.35 -10.68
N GLN A 846 -24.18 26.67 -10.46
CA GLN A 846 -24.20 27.30 -9.13
C GLN A 846 -25.52 27.08 -8.36
N ASP A 847 -26.61 26.83 -9.08
CA ASP A 847 -27.96 26.60 -8.52
C ASP A 847 -28.33 25.11 -8.43
N ALA A 848 -27.37 24.21 -8.61
CA ALA A 848 -27.62 22.78 -8.52
C ALA A 848 -27.43 22.18 -7.11
N TYR A 849 -28.30 21.22 -6.79
CA TYR A 849 -28.04 20.21 -5.76
C TYR A 849 -27.43 18.94 -6.39
N VAL A 850 -26.42 18.39 -5.75
CA VAL A 850 -25.82 17.09 -6.11
C VAL A 850 -26.57 16.00 -5.34
N TYR A 851 -27.25 15.11 -6.07
CA TYR A 851 -27.95 13.94 -5.53
C TYR A 851 -27.11 12.67 -5.72
N SER A 852 -27.11 11.79 -4.71
CA SER A 852 -26.45 10.49 -4.74
C SER A 852 -27.17 9.45 -3.88
N VAL A 853 -27.04 8.19 -4.26
CA VAL A 853 -27.40 6.99 -3.47
C VAL A 853 -26.13 6.18 -3.15
N PRO A 854 -26.15 5.34 -2.09
CA PRO A 854 -25.16 4.29 -1.92
C PRO A 854 -25.23 3.26 -3.07
N PHE A 855 -24.10 2.61 -3.38
CA PHE A 855 -23.99 1.69 -4.53
C PHE A 855 -24.60 0.31 -4.25
N ASP A 856 -24.60 -0.10 -2.98
CA ASP A 856 -25.21 -1.29 -2.39
C ASP A 856 -26.71 -1.13 -2.08
N ALA A 857 -27.35 -0.06 -2.58
CA ALA A 857 -28.78 0.20 -2.42
C ALA A 857 -29.68 -0.97 -2.88
N ALA A 858 -29.27 -1.69 -3.94
CA ALA A 858 -30.00 -2.87 -4.45
C ALA A 858 -29.87 -4.13 -3.57
N THR A 859 -29.12 -4.08 -2.47
CA THR A 859 -28.91 -5.21 -1.52
C THR A 859 -29.33 -4.87 -0.08
N ARG A 860 -29.72 -3.62 0.21
CA ARG A 860 -30.27 -3.16 1.49
C ARG A 860 -31.80 -3.17 1.47
N ASP A 861 -32.43 -2.99 2.63
CA ASP A 861 -33.88 -2.74 2.70
C ASP A 861 -34.21 -1.35 2.09
N PRO A 862 -35.16 -1.23 1.13
CA PRO A 862 -35.56 0.05 0.54
C PRO A 862 -36.07 1.13 1.52
N ASP A 863 -36.52 0.75 2.73
CA ASP A 863 -36.92 1.70 3.77
C ASP A 863 -35.71 2.26 4.57
N GLU A 864 -34.53 1.60 4.50
CA GLU A 864 -33.26 2.06 5.10
C GLU A 864 -32.41 2.90 4.13
N VAL A 865 -32.52 2.69 2.82
CA VAL A 865 -31.71 3.42 1.82
C VAL A 865 -32.04 4.92 1.83
N LEU A 866 -31.00 5.75 1.99
CA LEU A 866 -31.09 7.21 1.96
C LEU A 866 -30.52 7.80 0.66
N VAL A 867 -31.26 8.71 0.04
CA VAL A 867 -30.76 9.64 -0.98
C VAL A 867 -30.15 10.84 -0.27
N THR A 868 -28.88 11.12 -0.51
CA THR A 868 -28.21 12.35 -0.04
C THR A 868 -28.36 13.43 -1.11
N ALA A 869 -28.72 14.66 -0.70
CA ALA A 869 -28.76 15.82 -1.58
C ALA A 869 -27.96 16.98 -0.97
N THR A 870 -26.92 17.46 -1.64
CA THR A 870 -25.99 18.46 -1.10
C THR A 870 -25.79 19.68 -2.02
N ARG A 871 -25.50 20.85 -1.42
CA ARG A 871 -25.19 22.10 -2.13
C ARG A 871 -24.15 22.92 -1.37
N ALA A 872 -23.15 23.44 -2.08
CA ALA A 872 -22.11 24.28 -1.50
C ALA A 872 -22.55 25.74 -1.28
N ILE A 873 -22.10 26.33 -0.17
CA ILE A 873 -22.19 27.76 0.15
C ILE A 873 -20.82 28.38 -0.10
N PHE A 874 -20.75 29.29 -1.07
CA PHE A 874 -19.60 30.13 -1.33
C PHE A 874 -19.79 31.53 -0.72
N VAL A 875 -18.72 32.07 -0.16
CA VAL A 875 -18.56 33.51 0.10
C VAL A 875 -17.92 34.12 -1.15
N GLU A 876 -18.50 35.21 -1.62
CA GLU A 876 -18.26 35.79 -2.95
C GLU A 876 -18.12 37.30 -2.81
N GLU A 877 -17.02 37.88 -3.28
CA GLU A 877 -16.87 39.34 -3.39
C GLU A 877 -17.07 39.83 -4.83
N ASN A 878 -16.62 39.04 -5.81
CA ASN A 878 -16.69 39.28 -7.24
C ASN A 878 -16.67 37.92 -7.98
N ASP A 879 -17.03 37.89 -9.27
CA ASP A 879 -17.03 36.67 -10.11
C ASP A 879 -15.72 35.87 -10.10
N TYR A 880 -14.59 36.52 -9.80
CA TYR A 880 -13.25 35.93 -9.73
C TYR A 880 -12.71 35.73 -8.29
N ARG A 881 -13.42 36.23 -7.26
CA ARG A 881 -13.05 36.11 -5.84
C ARG A 881 -14.17 35.40 -5.10
N MET A 882 -14.06 34.08 -4.99
CA MET A 882 -14.98 33.21 -4.27
C MET A 882 -14.25 32.08 -3.53
N ALA A 883 -14.77 31.65 -2.39
CA ALA A 883 -14.27 30.50 -1.64
C ALA A 883 -15.41 29.72 -0.96
N PRO A 884 -15.33 28.38 -0.86
CA PRO A 884 -16.31 27.58 -0.13
C PRO A 884 -16.19 27.81 1.39
N ALA A 885 -17.32 28.07 2.04
CA ALA A 885 -17.43 28.19 3.51
C ALA A 885 -17.99 26.92 4.15
N ALA A 886 -19.06 26.37 3.55
CA ALA A 886 -19.81 25.23 4.05
C ALA A 886 -20.50 24.46 2.92
N VAL A 887 -20.91 23.23 3.19
CA VAL A 887 -21.87 22.47 2.37
C VAL A 887 -23.08 22.16 3.24
N VAL A 888 -24.27 22.42 2.71
CA VAL A 888 -25.53 22.02 3.35
C VAL A 888 -26.13 20.83 2.61
N GLY A 889 -26.95 20.04 3.29
CA GLY A 889 -27.65 18.94 2.67
C GLY A 889 -28.88 18.47 3.40
N VAL A 890 -29.59 17.54 2.77
CA VAL A 890 -30.70 16.78 3.35
C VAL A 890 -30.55 15.30 3.00
N THR A 891 -31.03 14.44 3.90
CA THR A 891 -31.24 13.01 3.65
C THR A 891 -32.72 12.74 3.42
N ILE A 892 -33.04 11.88 2.45
CA ILE A 892 -34.42 11.57 2.02
C ILE A 892 -34.54 10.04 1.92
N LYS A 893 -35.59 9.43 2.49
CA LYS A 893 -35.88 7.99 2.32
C LYS A 893 -36.08 7.67 0.83
N HIS A 894 -35.29 6.75 0.30
CA HIS A 894 -35.25 6.43 -1.14
C HIS A 894 -36.61 6.02 -1.68
N ARG A 895 -37.34 5.15 -0.98
CA ARG A 895 -38.71 4.76 -1.32
C ARG A 895 -39.65 5.95 -1.53
N LYS A 896 -39.59 6.99 -0.69
CA LYS A 896 -40.42 8.20 -0.83
C LYS A 896 -40.02 9.08 -2.01
N PHE A 897 -38.72 9.11 -2.32
CA PHE A 897 -38.19 9.77 -3.51
C PHE A 897 -38.62 9.03 -4.79
N VAL A 898 -38.64 7.69 -4.79
CA VAL A 898 -39.13 6.84 -5.89
C VAL A 898 -40.66 6.92 -6.04
N ASP A 899 -41.42 6.90 -4.94
CA ASP A 899 -42.88 7.15 -4.93
C ASP A 899 -43.20 8.48 -5.63
N PHE A 900 -42.46 9.55 -5.30
CA PHE A 900 -42.60 10.87 -5.93
C PHE A 900 -42.25 10.83 -7.43
N PHE A 901 -41.14 10.18 -7.81
CA PHE A 901 -40.71 10.01 -9.20
C PHE A 901 -41.75 9.28 -10.06
N LYS A 902 -42.25 8.12 -9.58
CA LYS A 902 -43.34 7.35 -10.20
C LYS A 902 -44.60 8.22 -10.33
N ASN A 903 -44.99 8.92 -9.27
CA ASN A 903 -46.18 9.79 -9.23
C ASN A 903 -46.12 10.98 -10.22
N GLU A 904 -44.97 11.61 -10.47
CA GLU A 904 -44.88 12.67 -11.50
C GLU A 904 -44.76 12.13 -12.93
N THR A 905 -44.05 11.02 -13.15
CA THR A 905 -43.86 10.43 -14.49
C THR A 905 -45.09 9.70 -15.03
N TYR A 906 -46.01 9.28 -14.16
CA TYR A 906 -47.28 8.67 -14.58
C TYR A 906 -48.33 9.71 -15.03
N LYS A 907 -48.12 11.01 -14.76
CA LYS A 907 -49.06 12.09 -15.13
C LYS A 907 -48.78 12.62 -16.54
N CYS A 908 -49.78 12.63 -17.42
CA CYS A 908 -49.74 13.38 -18.70
C CYS A 908 -49.83 14.91 -18.45
N PRO A 909 -48.76 15.73 -18.56
CA PRO A 909 -48.83 17.15 -18.24
C PRO A 909 -49.56 17.95 -19.33
N SER A 910 -49.51 17.45 -20.57
CA SER A 910 -50.01 18.08 -21.80
C SER A 910 -51.54 18.06 -21.95
N TYR A 911 -52.26 17.24 -21.15
CA TYR A 911 -53.70 17.01 -21.28
C TYR A 911 -54.43 17.05 -19.92
N PRO A 912 -54.85 18.23 -19.42
CA PRO A 912 -55.47 18.38 -18.10
C PRO A 912 -56.96 17.99 -18.01
N SER A 913 -57.55 17.41 -19.07
CA SER A 913 -58.98 17.07 -19.10
C SER A 913 -59.24 15.55 -19.16
N ARG A 914 -60.33 15.10 -18.55
CA ARG A 914 -60.59 13.69 -18.17
C ARG A 914 -60.93 12.72 -19.32
N ASN A 915 -60.75 13.11 -20.58
CA ASN A 915 -61.22 12.36 -21.76
C ASN A 915 -60.09 11.71 -22.57
N SER A 916 -60.03 10.37 -22.48
CA SER A 916 -59.52 9.36 -23.44
C SER A 916 -58.14 9.49 -24.12
N SER A 917 -57.51 10.65 -24.19
CA SER A 917 -56.31 10.89 -25.00
C SER A 917 -55.00 10.56 -24.29
N CYS A 918 -54.94 10.73 -22.96
CA CYS A 918 -53.79 10.28 -22.15
C CYS A 918 -53.59 8.76 -22.22
N LYS A 919 -54.63 7.96 -22.52
CA LYS A 919 -54.48 6.51 -22.83
C LYS A 919 -53.75 6.20 -24.15
N LYS A 920 -53.45 7.21 -24.97
CA LYS A 920 -52.55 7.11 -26.14
C LYS A 920 -51.16 7.71 -25.88
N ALA A 921 -50.96 8.44 -24.78
CA ALA A 921 -49.64 8.92 -24.38
C ALA A 921 -48.89 7.79 -23.67
N LYS A 922 -47.64 7.57 -24.06
CA LYS A 922 -46.77 6.58 -23.40
C LYS A 922 -46.25 7.19 -22.10
N THR A 923 -46.86 6.83 -20.97
CA THR A 923 -46.34 7.13 -19.63
C THR A 923 -45.40 6.01 -19.18
N CYS A 924 -44.58 6.27 -18.16
CA CYS A 924 -43.71 5.27 -17.52
C CYS A 924 -44.50 4.20 -16.73
N GLU A 925 -45.83 4.35 -16.59
CA GLU A 925 -46.73 3.30 -16.10
C GLU A 925 -46.96 2.21 -17.17
N SER A 926 -46.69 2.53 -18.44
CA SER A 926 -46.93 1.61 -19.55
C SER A 926 -45.72 0.71 -19.81
N LYS A 927 -45.96 -0.59 -20.03
CA LYS A 927 -44.95 -1.59 -20.47
C LYS A 927 -44.36 -1.34 -21.87
N SER A 928 -44.35 -0.10 -22.33
CA SER A 928 -43.79 0.37 -23.60
C SER A 928 -42.68 1.41 -23.42
N LEU A 929 -42.50 1.92 -22.21
CA LEU A 929 -41.57 2.99 -21.88
C LEU A 929 -40.99 2.76 -20.48
N ASN A 930 -39.69 2.48 -20.39
CA ASN A 930 -38.96 2.40 -19.13
C ASN A 930 -38.30 3.76 -18.85
N CYS A 931 -38.34 4.24 -17.62
CA CYS A 931 -37.89 5.57 -17.22
C CYS A 931 -36.89 5.53 -16.06
N TYR A 932 -35.68 6.05 -16.31
CA TYR A 932 -34.54 6.05 -15.39
C TYR A 932 -34.09 7.46 -15.05
N LEU A 933 -33.72 7.69 -13.80
CA LEU A 933 -33.14 8.93 -13.29
C LEU A 933 -31.68 8.69 -12.93
N LEU A 934 -30.75 9.23 -13.73
CA LEU A 934 -29.30 8.96 -13.62
C LEU A 934 -28.53 10.15 -13.05
N ASP A 935 -27.41 9.87 -12.36
CA ASP A 935 -26.46 10.89 -11.92
C ASP A 935 -25.46 11.34 -13.01
N ASP A 936 -24.62 12.31 -12.66
CA ASP A 936 -23.57 12.90 -13.52
C ASP A 936 -22.45 11.93 -13.93
N ASN A 937 -22.41 10.72 -13.35
CA ASN A 937 -21.49 9.63 -13.72
C ASN A 937 -22.20 8.40 -14.34
N GLY A 938 -23.54 8.37 -14.36
CA GLY A 938 -24.34 7.31 -14.99
C GLY A 938 -24.88 6.24 -14.03
N PHE A 939 -24.90 6.49 -12.72
CA PHE A 939 -25.54 5.62 -11.73
C PHE A 939 -27.04 5.87 -11.63
N ILE A 940 -27.82 4.81 -11.42
CA ILE A 940 -29.29 4.88 -11.30
C ILE A 940 -29.65 5.34 -9.88
N ILE A 941 -30.28 6.52 -9.79
CA ILE A 941 -30.82 7.08 -8.54
C ILE A 941 -32.26 6.62 -8.30
N ALA A 942 -33.07 6.55 -9.37
CA ALA A 942 -34.42 6.01 -9.34
C ALA A 942 -34.76 5.31 -10.66
N SER A 943 -35.55 4.24 -10.56
CA SER A 943 -36.12 3.45 -11.66
C SER A 943 -37.55 3.05 -11.27
N GLU A 944 -38.27 2.41 -12.20
CA GLU A 944 -39.53 1.71 -11.90
C GLU A 944 -39.28 0.49 -11.01
N ASN A 945 -38.21 -0.26 -11.28
CA ASN A 945 -37.74 -1.38 -10.46
C ASN A 945 -36.77 -0.90 -9.38
N GLU A 946 -36.88 -1.42 -8.16
CA GLU A 946 -36.06 -0.96 -7.04
C GLU A 946 -34.66 -1.60 -7.03
N ASP A 947 -34.52 -2.84 -7.53
CA ASP A 947 -33.23 -3.53 -7.68
C ASP A 947 -32.25 -2.82 -8.64
N ASP A 948 -32.73 -1.90 -9.48
CA ASP A 948 -31.87 -1.16 -10.43
C ASP A 948 -31.03 -0.08 -9.72
N THR A 949 -31.42 0.31 -8.50
CA THR A 949 -30.84 1.43 -7.74
C THR A 949 -29.37 1.20 -7.41
N GLY A 950 -28.53 2.24 -7.53
CA GLY A 950 -27.10 2.19 -7.20
C GLY A 950 -26.23 1.50 -8.25
N LYS A 951 -26.82 0.73 -9.18
CA LYS A 951 -26.12 0.10 -10.31
C LYS A 951 -25.76 1.13 -11.38
N PHE A 952 -24.69 0.84 -12.12
CA PHE A 952 -24.30 1.63 -13.29
C PHE A 952 -25.20 1.31 -14.49
N PHE A 953 -25.74 2.33 -15.16
CA PHE A 953 -26.74 2.17 -16.23
C PHE A 953 -26.26 1.28 -17.40
N GLY A 954 -24.97 1.27 -17.71
CA GLY A 954 -24.41 0.42 -18.77
C GLY A 954 -24.45 -1.08 -18.50
N THR A 955 -24.60 -1.52 -17.24
CA THR A 955 -24.75 -2.94 -16.87
C THR A 955 -26.10 -3.51 -17.29
N LEU A 956 -27.13 -2.65 -17.37
CA LEU A 956 -28.48 -2.97 -17.82
C LEU A 956 -28.67 -2.63 -19.32
N GLU A 957 -28.28 -1.42 -19.71
CA GLU A 957 -28.63 -0.79 -21.00
C GLU A 957 -27.38 -0.25 -21.74
N GLY A 958 -26.29 -1.02 -21.75
CA GLY A 958 -25.00 -0.62 -22.32
C GLY A 958 -25.04 -0.15 -23.78
N THR A 959 -25.92 -0.72 -24.62
CA THR A 959 -26.12 -0.24 -26.01
C THR A 959 -26.70 1.18 -26.09
N ILE A 960 -27.51 1.59 -25.11
CA ILE A 960 -28.00 2.95 -24.98
C ILE A 960 -26.88 3.83 -24.42
N MET A 961 -26.13 3.37 -23.42
CA MET A 961 -25.01 4.13 -22.84
C MET A 961 -23.92 4.44 -23.89
N GLU A 962 -23.56 3.50 -24.76
CA GLU A 962 -22.69 3.77 -25.92
C GLU A 962 -23.27 4.84 -26.86
N SER A 963 -24.59 4.81 -27.10
CA SER A 963 -25.28 5.83 -27.90
C SER A 963 -25.34 7.21 -27.22
N LEU A 964 -25.40 7.27 -25.89
CA LEU A 964 -25.29 8.51 -25.11
C LEU A 964 -23.88 9.11 -25.18
N VAL A 965 -22.84 8.29 -25.26
CA VAL A 965 -21.47 8.75 -25.50
C VAL A 965 -21.31 9.27 -26.94
N GLN A 966 -21.83 8.54 -27.94
CA GLN A 966 -21.84 8.98 -29.34
C GLN A 966 -22.63 10.28 -29.55
N SER A 967 -23.66 10.52 -28.73
CA SER A 967 -24.50 11.73 -28.74
C SER A 967 -23.93 12.88 -27.88
N GLU A 968 -22.69 12.75 -27.41
CA GLU A 968 -21.99 13.71 -26.54
C GLU A 968 -22.70 14.05 -25.21
N VAL A 969 -23.60 13.19 -24.73
CA VAL A 969 -24.30 13.37 -23.44
C VAL A 969 -23.33 13.06 -22.29
N TYR A 970 -22.57 11.97 -22.39
CA TYR A 970 -21.49 11.61 -21.47
C TYR A 970 -20.15 11.57 -22.21
N LYS A 971 -19.09 12.14 -21.63
CA LYS A 971 -17.72 11.78 -22.01
C LYS A 971 -17.36 10.45 -21.36
N LYS A 972 -16.91 9.47 -22.14
CA LYS A 972 -16.21 8.27 -21.65
C LYS A 972 -14.75 8.63 -21.36
N ILE A 973 -14.23 8.26 -20.19
CA ILE A 973 -12.89 8.59 -19.70
C ILE A 973 -12.21 7.30 -19.25
N GLN A 974 -11.01 7.03 -19.77
CA GLN A 974 -10.19 5.91 -19.33
C GLN A 974 -9.37 6.30 -18.10
N ILE A 975 -9.35 5.41 -17.11
CA ILE A 975 -8.52 5.47 -15.90
C ILE A 975 -7.69 4.19 -15.82
N PHE A 976 -6.46 4.32 -15.33
CA PHE A 976 -5.55 3.22 -15.03
C PHE A 976 -5.35 3.14 -13.51
N ASP A 977 -5.36 1.94 -12.94
CA ASP A 977 -4.95 1.68 -11.56
C ASP A 977 -3.63 0.90 -11.58
N TYR A 978 -2.52 1.63 -11.38
CA TYR A 978 -1.17 1.08 -11.26
C TYR A 978 -0.88 0.52 -9.85
N GLN A 979 -1.78 0.76 -8.88
CA GLN A 979 -1.71 0.23 -7.52
C GLN A 979 -2.61 -1.01 -7.33
N ALA A 980 -3.14 -1.57 -8.42
CA ALA A 980 -4.08 -2.68 -8.34
C ALA A 980 -3.41 -4.01 -7.93
N VAL A 981 -4.23 -4.90 -7.39
CA VAL A 981 -3.84 -6.27 -7.03
C VAL A 981 -4.58 -7.25 -7.94
N CYS A 982 -3.84 -8.22 -8.46
CA CYS A 982 -4.37 -9.37 -9.17
C CYS A 982 -4.08 -10.64 -8.36
N LEU A 983 -5.05 -11.55 -8.35
CA LEU A 983 -4.99 -12.78 -7.57
C LEU A 983 -4.59 -13.92 -8.48
N ASP A 984 -3.34 -14.36 -8.39
CA ASP A 984 -2.92 -15.55 -9.11
C ASP A 984 -3.50 -16.79 -8.41
N THR A 985 -4.32 -17.54 -9.15
CA THR A 985 -4.69 -18.90 -8.74
C THR A 985 -3.43 -19.75 -8.69
N GLN A 986 -3.17 -20.41 -7.56
CA GLN A 986 -2.12 -21.43 -7.56
C GLN A 986 -2.47 -22.53 -8.56
N GLU A 987 -1.72 -22.59 -9.68
CA GLU A 987 -1.50 -23.85 -10.38
C GLU A 987 -0.75 -24.79 -9.44
N LYS A 988 -1.50 -25.46 -8.57
CA LYS A 988 -1.03 -26.68 -7.93
C LYS A 988 -0.80 -27.66 -9.07
N ASN A 989 0.47 -27.82 -9.45
CA ASN A 989 1.00 -28.97 -10.16
C ASN A 989 0.52 -30.22 -9.40
N SER A 990 -0.67 -30.70 -9.78
CA SER A 990 -1.44 -31.61 -8.95
C SER A 990 -0.62 -32.87 -8.70
N MET A 991 -0.75 -33.48 -7.52
CA MET A 991 -0.08 -34.74 -7.23
C MET A 991 -0.60 -35.91 -8.10
N ALA A 992 -1.58 -35.66 -8.98
CA ALA A 992 -1.82 -36.46 -10.20
C ALA A 992 -0.55 -36.63 -11.08
N SER A 993 0.38 -35.67 -11.06
CA SER A 993 1.72 -35.81 -11.67
C SER A 993 2.59 -36.85 -10.95
N ILE A 994 2.49 -36.96 -9.61
CA ILE A 994 3.16 -38.02 -8.84
C ILE A 994 2.60 -39.40 -9.23
N LEU A 995 1.32 -39.52 -9.60
CA LEU A 995 0.75 -40.74 -10.20
C LEU A 995 1.33 -41.11 -11.58
N THR A 996 2.08 -40.21 -12.24
CA THR A 996 2.87 -40.57 -13.43
C THR A 996 4.24 -41.16 -13.07
N THR A 997 4.77 -40.91 -11.86
CA THR A 997 6.06 -41.46 -11.41
C THR A 997 6.08 -43.00 -11.32
N PRO A 998 5.05 -43.73 -10.84
CA PRO A 998 5.04 -45.19 -10.94
C PRO A 998 4.99 -45.67 -12.39
N ILE A 999 4.32 -44.96 -13.30
CA ILE A 999 4.28 -45.34 -14.73
C ILE A 999 5.63 -45.08 -15.40
N GLN A 1000 6.32 -44.00 -15.04
CA GLN A 1000 7.67 -43.70 -15.56
C GLN A 1000 8.73 -44.62 -14.98
N THR A 1001 8.68 -44.97 -13.69
CA THR A 1001 9.58 -45.97 -13.10
C THR A 1001 9.26 -47.38 -13.59
N LEU A 1002 7.98 -47.73 -13.83
CA LEU A 1002 7.63 -48.98 -14.51
C LEU A 1002 8.11 -48.98 -15.97
N LYS A 1003 8.09 -47.86 -16.68
CA LYS A 1003 8.65 -47.73 -18.04
C LYS A 1003 10.18 -47.81 -18.05
N TRP A 1004 10.85 -47.24 -17.05
CA TRP A 1004 12.30 -47.37 -16.87
C TRP A 1004 12.70 -48.79 -16.48
N PHE A 1005 11.98 -49.40 -15.54
CA PHE A 1005 12.15 -50.80 -15.15
C PHE A 1005 11.85 -51.75 -16.31
N ALA A 1006 10.79 -51.52 -17.08
CA ALA A 1006 10.48 -52.30 -18.29
C ALA A 1006 11.54 -52.09 -19.38
N SER A 1007 12.10 -50.88 -19.54
CA SER A 1007 13.22 -50.63 -20.44
C SER A 1007 14.51 -51.33 -19.98
N TRP A 1008 14.77 -51.34 -18.67
CA TRP A 1008 15.89 -52.05 -18.05
C TRP A 1008 15.72 -53.57 -18.14
N VAL A 1009 14.52 -54.11 -17.92
CA VAL A 1009 14.17 -55.52 -18.11
C VAL A 1009 14.26 -55.89 -19.59
N MET A 1010 13.70 -55.11 -20.51
CA MET A 1010 13.81 -55.33 -21.96
C MET A 1010 15.28 -55.26 -22.43
N GLY A 1011 16.06 -54.31 -21.91
CA GLY A 1011 17.49 -54.20 -22.18
C GLY A 1011 18.30 -55.38 -21.65
N ASN A 1012 17.97 -55.88 -20.45
CA ASN A 1012 18.57 -57.09 -19.89
C ASN A 1012 18.09 -58.36 -20.61
N VAL A 1013 16.82 -58.47 -21.00
CA VAL A 1013 16.27 -59.60 -21.77
C VAL A 1013 16.89 -59.63 -23.17
N PHE A 1014 17.11 -58.47 -23.80
CA PHE A 1014 17.84 -58.35 -25.06
C PHE A 1014 19.32 -58.74 -24.87
N TRP A 1015 20.01 -58.22 -23.84
CA TRP A 1015 21.38 -58.63 -23.52
C TRP A 1015 21.50 -60.11 -23.14
N VAL A 1016 20.48 -60.69 -22.50
CA VAL A 1016 20.38 -62.12 -22.24
C VAL A 1016 20.21 -62.87 -23.54
N LEU A 1017 19.23 -62.54 -24.40
CA LEU A 1017 19.04 -63.18 -25.72
C LEU A 1017 20.30 -63.12 -26.60
N VAL A 1018 21.07 -62.04 -26.52
CA VAL A 1018 22.37 -61.89 -27.20
C VAL A 1018 23.45 -62.76 -26.55
N LYS A 1019 23.55 -62.80 -25.21
CA LYS A 1019 24.54 -63.62 -24.47
C LYS A 1019 24.24 -65.13 -24.45
N THR A 1020 22.96 -65.52 -24.46
CA THR A 1020 22.50 -66.92 -24.52
C THR A 1020 22.36 -67.42 -25.94
N GLN A 1021 22.66 -66.57 -26.93
CA GLN A 1021 22.65 -66.88 -28.36
C GLN A 1021 21.33 -67.54 -28.81
N LEU A 1022 20.19 -67.15 -28.22
CA LEU A 1022 18.93 -67.91 -28.32
C LEU A 1022 18.34 -67.97 -29.74
N TYR A 1023 18.88 -67.17 -30.66
CA TYR A 1023 18.64 -67.24 -32.11
C TYR A 1023 19.18 -68.55 -32.75
N THR A 1024 19.93 -69.37 -32.01
CA THR A 1024 20.44 -70.68 -32.46
C THR A 1024 19.50 -71.86 -32.15
N LEU A 1025 18.32 -71.62 -31.55
CA LEU A 1025 17.28 -72.65 -31.30
C LEU A 1025 16.59 -73.20 -32.57
N TRP A 1026 17.27 -73.17 -33.72
CA TRP A 1026 16.76 -73.62 -35.02
C TRP A 1026 17.72 -74.55 -35.80
N ASP A 1027 18.81 -75.03 -35.19
CA ASP A 1027 19.64 -76.12 -35.75
C ASP A 1027 20.18 -77.03 -34.62
N PRO A 1028 20.25 -78.38 -34.79
CA PRO A 1028 20.62 -79.30 -33.72
C PRO A 1028 22.06 -79.82 -33.80
N ASN A 1029 22.71 -80.04 -32.66
CA ASN A 1029 23.26 -81.34 -32.22
C ASN A 1029 24.14 -81.24 -30.95
N GLU A 1030 24.32 -82.40 -30.32
CA GLU A 1030 24.90 -82.79 -29.02
C GLU A 1030 26.32 -82.24 -28.68
N ALA A 1031 26.88 -82.29 -27.46
CA ALA A 1031 26.71 -83.32 -26.41
C ALA A 1031 27.11 -82.95 -24.95
N TRP A 1032 26.35 -83.50 -23.97
CA TRP A 1032 26.72 -84.13 -22.68
C TRP A 1032 27.75 -83.40 -21.74
N ALA A 1033 27.54 -82.97 -20.48
CA ALA A 1033 26.60 -83.21 -19.35
C ALA A 1033 26.95 -84.32 -18.32
N TYR A 1034 27.26 -83.98 -17.04
CA TYR A 1034 26.42 -84.26 -15.83
C TYR A 1034 27.04 -83.88 -14.44
N ALA A 1035 26.17 -83.89 -13.39
CA ALA A 1035 26.40 -83.84 -11.92
C ALA A 1035 26.92 -82.49 -11.31
N GLN A 1036 26.24 -81.82 -10.35
CA GLN A 1036 25.78 -82.16 -8.96
C GLN A 1036 26.94 -82.27 -7.95
N GLY A 1037 26.89 -81.71 -6.73
CA GLY A 1037 25.93 -80.84 -6.00
C GLY A 1037 26.61 -80.41 -4.67
N GLN A 1038 26.02 -79.86 -3.60
CA GLN A 1038 24.82 -79.07 -3.30
C GLN A 1038 24.77 -78.96 -1.75
N TRP A 1039 24.85 -77.74 -1.18
CA TRP A 1039 24.53 -77.39 0.23
C TRP A 1039 25.45 -78.01 1.32
N ASP A 1040 25.47 -77.60 2.59
CA ASP A 1040 24.67 -76.60 3.37
C ASP A 1040 25.64 -75.71 4.20
N PRO A 1041 25.20 -74.63 4.90
CA PRO A 1041 24.73 -74.83 6.29
C PRO A 1041 23.63 -73.88 6.78
N ASN A 1042 22.61 -74.42 7.44
CA ASN A 1042 21.78 -73.71 8.43
C ASN A 1042 22.34 -73.89 9.85
N ALA A 1043 22.45 -72.81 10.61
CA ALA A 1043 22.70 -72.85 12.06
C ALA A 1043 22.10 -71.63 12.78
N ALA A 1044 21.26 -71.89 13.78
CA ALA A 1044 20.77 -70.95 14.80
C ALA A 1044 21.53 -71.24 16.14
N PRO A 1045 21.26 -70.61 17.32
CA PRO A 1045 20.13 -69.72 17.66
C PRO A 1045 20.48 -68.54 18.64
N THR A 1046 19.42 -68.00 19.29
CA THR A 1046 19.36 -67.30 20.60
C THR A 1046 19.92 -65.87 20.79
N ASP A 1047 18.98 -64.96 21.13
CA ASP A 1047 18.93 -64.09 22.33
C ASP A 1047 20.02 -63.00 22.55
N GLU A 1048 19.73 -61.77 23.03
CA GLU A 1048 18.47 -61.02 23.24
C GLU A 1048 18.77 -59.48 23.37
N VAL A 1049 17.77 -58.69 23.79
CA VAL A 1049 17.78 -57.25 24.17
C VAL A 1049 17.49 -56.22 23.06
N THR A 1050 16.34 -55.57 23.20
CA THR A 1050 15.84 -54.46 22.37
C THR A 1050 16.33 -53.09 22.82
N TYR A 1051 16.65 -52.21 21.86
CA TYR A 1051 16.25 -50.80 21.93
C TYR A 1051 16.06 -50.23 20.51
N SER A 1052 14.94 -49.55 20.26
CA SER A 1052 14.60 -49.03 18.93
C SER A 1052 15.14 -47.62 18.69
N LYS A 1053 15.72 -47.38 17.52
CA LYS A 1053 15.77 -46.06 16.87
C LYS A 1053 15.94 -46.23 15.35
N GLY A 1054 14.91 -45.87 14.59
CA GLY A 1054 14.92 -45.96 13.12
C GLY A 1054 15.77 -44.86 12.47
N PRO A 1055 16.17 -45.04 11.20
CA PRO A 1055 16.95 -44.03 10.48
C PRO A 1055 16.10 -42.79 10.16
N ILE A 1056 16.70 -41.61 10.37
CA ILE A 1056 16.05 -40.30 10.17
C ILE A 1056 15.99 -39.98 8.67
N ASN A 1057 14.79 -39.71 8.15
CA ASN A 1057 14.60 -39.11 6.83
C ASN A 1057 14.50 -37.57 6.95
N TYR A 1058 14.94 -36.85 5.92
CA TYR A 1058 15.09 -35.39 5.94
C TYR A 1058 13.84 -34.66 5.44
N GLN A 1059 13.12 -33.94 6.33
CA GLN A 1059 12.13 -32.94 5.92
C GLN A 1059 11.76 -31.97 7.06
N SER A 1060 12.57 -30.92 7.29
CA SER A 1060 12.24 -29.84 8.24
C SER A 1060 13.11 -28.58 8.06
N ALA A 1061 12.84 -27.74 7.05
CA ALA A 1061 13.40 -26.38 6.94
C ALA A 1061 12.71 -25.51 5.86
N PHE A 1062 11.40 -25.27 5.98
CA PHE A 1062 10.71 -24.03 5.57
C PHE A 1062 9.19 -24.24 5.74
N GLY A 1063 8.54 -23.30 6.43
CA GLY A 1063 7.09 -23.14 6.38
C GLY A 1063 6.78 -21.80 5.73
N GLU A 1064 6.08 -21.83 4.60
CA GLU A 1064 5.13 -20.77 4.23
C GLU A 1064 3.72 -21.36 4.43
N TYR A 1065 2.76 -20.52 4.80
CA TYR A 1065 1.50 -20.95 5.39
C TYR A 1065 0.58 -21.76 4.46
N GLN A 1066 -0.07 -22.78 5.02
CA GLN A 1066 -1.45 -23.13 4.70
C GLN A 1066 -2.09 -23.81 5.93
N GLU A 1067 -3.12 -23.19 6.52
CA GLU A 1067 -3.91 -23.81 7.59
C GLU A 1067 -4.85 -24.88 7.03
N MET A 1068 -4.96 -26.00 7.75
CA MET A 1068 -6.10 -26.92 7.71
C MET A 1068 -6.32 -27.50 9.11
N LEU A 1069 -7.55 -27.39 9.62
CA LEU A 1069 -8.02 -28.09 10.81
C LEU A 1069 -8.45 -29.53 10.45
N PRO A 1070 -8.41 -30.48 11.39
CA PRO A 1070 -8.83 -31.87 11.15
C PRO A 1070 -10.34 -32.08 11.36
N ASP A 1071 -10.90 -33.07 10.65
CA ASP A 1071 -12.29 -33.53 10.79
C ASP A 1071 -12.56 -34.36 12.07
N GLU A 1072 -13.85 -34.56 12.38
CA GLU A 1072 -14.33 -35.27 13.58
C GLU A 1072 -14.04 -36.79 13.61
N ALA A 1073 -13.73 -37.32 14.80
CA ALA A 1073 -14.41 -38.49 15.40
C ALA A 1073 -13.78 -38.94 16.75
N GLY A 1074 -14.58 -39.05 17.83
CA GLY A 1074 -14.20 -39.86 19.01
C GLY A 1074 -14.54 -39.26 20.39
N ILE A 1075 -15.75 -39.49 20.89
CA ILE A 1075 -16.19 -39.14 22.25
C ILE A 1075 -15.61 -40.14 23.27
N PRO A 1076 -14.98 -39.67 24.37
CA PRO A 1076 -15.59 -39.81 25.71
C PRO A 1076 -15.82 -38.47 26.44
N THR A 1077 -16.74 -38.46 27.39
CA THR A 1077 -17.22 -37.29 28.15
C THR A 1077 -16.60 -37.17 29.55
N GLU A 1078 -16.30 -35.95 30.01
CA GLU A 1078 -16.49 -35.55 31.42
C GLU A 1078 -16.63 -34.01 31.56
N ASP A 1079 -17.45 -33.55 32.52
CA ASP A 1079 -17.91 -32.16 32.61
C ASP A 1079 -16.95 -31.22 33.36
N THR A 1080 -16.78 -29.98 32.90
CA THR A 1080 -16.56 -28.80 33.76
C THR A 1080 -16.92 -27.50 33.03
N LYS A 1081 -17.31 -26.45 33.77
CA LYS A 1081 -17.94 -25.23 33.23
C LYS A 1081 -16.98 -24.05 33.11
N HIS A 1082 -17.08 -23.32 32.00
CA HIS A 1082 -16.61 -21.93 31.87
C HIS A 1082 -17.79 -20.96 31.70
N PRO A 1083 -17.64 -19.66 32.03
CA PRO A 1083 -18.72 -18.67 31.96
C PRO A 1083 -18.95 -18.15 30.53
N GLU A 1084 -20.17 -17.68 30.28
CA GLU A 1084 -20.67 -17.24 28.97
C GLU A 1084 -20.16 -15.84 28.57
N LEU A 1085 -19.85 -15.67 27.28
CA LEU A 1085 -19.74 -14.37 26.59
C LEU A 1085 -21.01 -14.13 25.77
N PRO A 1086 -21.41 -12.86 25.52
CA PRO A 1086 -22.69 -12.56 24.85
C PRO A 1086 -22.64 -12.78 23.33
N ASP A 1087 -23.61 -13.54 22.81
CA ASP A 1087 -23.82 -13.75 21.37
C ASP A 1087 -24.45 -12.52 20.68
N ASP A 1088 -23.67 -11.73 19.95
CA ASP A 1088 -24.20 -10.89 18.85
C ASP A 1088 -23.13 -10.48 17.81
N ILE A 1089 -22.86 -11.35 16.83
CA ILE A 1089 -22.18 -11.00 15.57
C ILE A 1089 -23.02 -11.57 14.41
N GLY A 1090 -23.45 -10.71 13.49
CA GLY A 1090 -24.22 -11.11 12.31
C GLY A 1090 -23.35 -11.77 11.23
N ASP A 1091 -23.97 -12.61 10.39
CA ASP A 1091 -23.29 -13.38 9.35
C ASP A 1091 -22.51 -12.52 8.35
N PHE A 1092 -21.18 -12.63 8.39
CA PHE A 1092 -20.32 -12.25 7.27
C PHE A 1092 -20.20 -13.41 6.27
N PRO A 1093 -20.08 -13.15 4.95
CA PRO A 1093 -19.96 -14.18 3.93
C PRO A 1093 -18.60 -14.89 3.99
N SER A 1094 -18.51 -15.93 4.81
CA SER A 1094 -17.30 -16.73 5.07
C SER A 1094 -16.63 -17.34 3.82
N LEU A 1095 -17.34 -17.42 2.69
CA LEU A 1095 -16.79 -17.83 1.40
C LEU A 1095 -15.71 -16.88 0.85
N GLU A 1096 -15.78 -15.58 1.13
CA GLU A 1096 -14.90 -14.59 0.49
C GLU A 1096 -13.48 -14.65 1.07
N LEU A 1097 -13.38 -14.68 2.41
CA LEU A 1097 -12.12 -14.94 3.13
C LEU A 1097 -11.52 -16.33 2.78
N ALA A 1098 -12.36 -17.34 2.57
CA ALA A 1098 -11.93 -18.70 2.21
C ALA A 1098 -11.32 -18.81 0.80
N TYR A 1099 -11.56 -17.84 -0.09
CA TYR A 1099 -10.89 -17.73 -1.39
C TYR A 1099 -9.46 -17.18 -1.27
N ILE A 1100 -9.27 -16.17 -0.42
CA ILE A 1100 -7.98 -15.46 -0.24
C ILE A 1100 -6.88 -16.44 0.19
N ASN A 1101 -7.18 -17.39 1.09
CA ASN A 1101 -6.26 -18.44 1.56
C ASN A 1101 -5.75 -19.43 0.46
N LYS A 1102 -6.10 -19.23 -0.82
CA LYS A 1102 -5.67 -20.04 -1.97
C LYS A 1102 -5.07 -19.24 -3.13
N THR A 1103 -4.98 -17.91 -3.02
CA THR A 1103 -4.50 -17.02 -4.08
C THR A 1103 -3.40 -16.10 -3.58
N HIS A 1104 -2.31 -15.95 -4.33
CA HIS A 1104 -1.26 -14.98 -3.98
C HIS A 1104 -1.57 -13.61 -4.60
N PRO A 1105 -1.63 -12.52 -3.81
CA PRO A 1105 -1.80 -11.18 -4.35
C PRO A 1105 -0.50 -10.68 -4.98
N ARG A 1106 -0.51 -10.45 -6.30
CA ARG A 1106 0.57 -9.75 -7.02
C ARG A 1106 0.14 -8.33 -7.43
N PRO A 1107 1.07 -7.36 -7.53
CA PRO A 1107 0.77 -6.09 -8.18
C PRO A 1107 0.47 -6.32 -9.67
N CYS A 1108 -0.48 -5.55 -10.19
CA CYS A 1108 -0.83 -5.52 -11.62
C CYS A 1108 -1.38 -4.14 -12.00
N ASP A 1109 -1.40 -3.84 -13.29
CA ASP A 1109 -2.06 -2.65 -13.81
C ASP A 1109 -3.48 -3.02 -14.24
N LYS A 1110 -4.49 -2.28 -13.77
CA LYS A 1110 -5.89 -2.43 -14.23
C LYS A 1110 -6.37 -1.19 -14.99
N THR A 1111 -7.40 -1.36 -15.80
CA THR A 1111 -8.08 -0.28 -16.52
C THR A 1111 -9.57 -0.28 -16.23
N VAL A 1112 -10.15 0.91 -16.17
CA VAL A 1112 -11.60 1.12 -16.04
C VAL A 1112 -12.04 2.29 -16.94
N TYR A 1113 -13.25 2.21 -17.47
CA TYR A 1113 -13.87 3.29 -18.24
C TYR A 1113 -15.02 3.91 -17.45
N LEU A 1114 -14.81 5.14 -16.98
CA LEU A 1114 -15.81 5.90 -16.23
C LEU A 1114 -16.41 7.01 -17.11
N TYR A 1115 -17.50 7.62 -16.64
CA TYR A 1115 -18.31 8.53 -17.44
C TYR A 1115 -18.53 9.86 -16.72
N LYS A 1116 -18.60 10.95 -17.48
CA LYS A 1116 -18.85 12.33 -16.98
C LYS A 1116 -19.85 13.06 -17.88
N LEU A 1117 -20.95 13.52 -17.29
CA LEU A 1117 -22.02 14.24 -17.99
C LEU A 1117 -21.52 15.58 -18.59
N GLN A 1118 -21.77 15.82 -19.89
CA GLN A 1118 -21.39 17.06 -20.57
C GLN A 1118 -22.51 18.11 -20.51
N SER A 1119 -22.96 18.46 -19.31
CA SER A 1119 -24.14 19.32 -19.04
C SER A 1119 -24.17 20.62 -19.86
N LYS A 1120 -23.02 21.27 -20.08
CA LYS A 1120 -22.86 22.49 -20.88
C LYS A 1120 -23.17 22.29 -22.37
N LYS A 1121 -22.95 21.09 -22.96
CA LYS A 1121 -23.32 20.78 -24.35
C LYS A 1121 -24.84 20.56 -24.54
N LEU A 1122 -25.55 20.19 -23.46
CA LEU A 1122 -27.00 19.99 -23.49
C LEU A 1122 -27.80 21.32 -23.53
N LYS A 1123 -27.15 22.46 -23.36
CA LYS A 1123 -27.74 23.80 -23.53
C LYS A 1123 -27.67 24.23 -24.99
N GLN A 1124 -28.82 24.26 -25.67
CA GLN A 1124 -28.98 24.84 -27.01
C GLN A 1124 -29.81 26.12 -26.92
N ASP A 1125 -29.30 27.22 -27.45
CA ASP A 1125 -29.91 28.56 -27.38
C ASP A 1125 -30.24 29.02 -25.94
N GLY A 1126 -29.48 28.52 -24.96
CA GLY A 1126 -29.69 28.76 -23.52
C GLY A 1126 -30.70 27.82 -22.85
N LEU A 1127 -31.43 26.97 -23.58
CA LEU A 1127 -32.38 26.01 -23.03
C LEU A 1127 -31.85 24.56 -23.11
N TYR A 1128 -32.18 23.75 -22.11
CA TYR A 1128 -31.97 22.30 -22.15
C TYR A 1128 -33.06 21.63 -23.00
N LYS A 1129 -32.75 21.30 -24.25
CA LYS A 1129 -33.69 20.61 -25.18
C LYS A 1129 -33.51 19.08 -25.09
N PRO A 1130 -34.57 18.27 -25.28
CA PRO A 1130 -34.47 16.83 -25.17
C PRO A 1130 -33.67 16.21 -26.32
N VAL A 1131 -32.60 15.48 -25.99
CA VAL A 1131 -31.79 14.70 -26.94
C VAL A 1131 -32.59 13.48 -27.39
N LYS A 1132 -32.63 13.25 -28.70
CA LYS A 1132 -33.45 12.21 -29.34
C LYS A 1132 -32.55 11.21 -30.05
N GLY A 1133 -32.62 9.94 -29.67
CA GLY A 1133 -31.87 8.86 -30.31
C GLY A 1133 -32.77 7.75 -30.84
N LYS A 1134 -32.28 7.01 -31.84
CA LYS A 1134 -32.92 5.78 -32.34
C LYS A 1134 -31.86 4.78 -32.78
N LEU A 1135 -31.71 3.70 -32.02
CA LEU A 1135 -30.86 2.56 -32.36
C LEU A 1135 -31.56 1.76 -33.48
N SER A 1136 -31.12 1.88 -34.73
CA SER A 1136 -31.79 1.28 -35.90
C SER A 1136 -31.46 -0.20 -36.15
N ASN A 1137 -30.35 -0.70 -35.59
CA ASN A 1137 -29.73 -1.96 -36.02
C ASN A 1137 -29.91 -3.10 -34.99
N CYS A 1138 -30.87 -3.00 -34.06
CA CYS A 1138 -31.01 -3.94 -32.94
C CYS A 1138 -31.49 -5.36 -33.32
N HIS A 1139 -32.08 -5.54 -34.50
CA HIS A 1139 -32.57 -6.83 -34.99
C HIS A 1139 -32.47 -6.92 -36.51
N THR A 1140 -32.35 -8.15 -37.02
CA THR A 1140 -32.44 -8.49 -38.46
C THR A 1140 -33.75 -8.02 -39.11
N ASN A 1141 -34.82 -7.87 -38.32
CA ASN A 1141 -36.11 -7.34 -38.77
C ASN A 1141 -36.16 -5.79 -38.86
N GLY A 1142 -35.06 -5.08 -38.56
CA GLY A 1142 -34.98 -3.62 -38.67
C GLY A 1142 -35.80 -2.83 -37.63
N CYS A 1143 -36.21 -3.45 -36.51
CA CYS A 1143 -36.88 -2.69 -35.45
C CYS A 1143 -35.90 -1.70 -34.81
N GLY A 1144 -36.27 -0.43 -34.81
CA GLY A 1144 -35.49 0.62 -34.17
C GLY A 1144 -35.97 0.91 -32.75
N ARG A 1145 -35.04 1.00 -31.79
CA ARG A 1145 -35.33 1.34 -30.38
C ARG A 1145 -35.08 2.84 -30.13
N PRO A 1146 -36.13 3.69 -30.07
CA PRO A 1146 -35.96 5.11 -29.79
C PRO A 1146 -35.86 5.42 -28.29
N PHE A 1147 -35.12 6.47 -27.95
CA PHE A 1147 -34.96 6.97 -26.59
C PHE A 1147 -34.98 8.51 -26.55
N SER A 1148 -35.25 9.07 -25.36
CA SER A 1148 -35.27 10.51 -25.09
C SER A 1148 -34.51 10.81 -23.81
N VAL A 1149 -33.60 11.78 -23.83
CA VAL A 1149 -32.85 12.22 -22.64
C VAL A 1149 -33.03 13.71 -22.40
N GLN A 1150 -33.27 14.08 -21.14
CA GLN A 1150 -33.46 15.46 -20.70
C GLN A 1150 -32.66 15.74 -19.42
N LYS A 1151 -32.01 16.92 -19.36
CA LYS A 1151 -31.39 17.39 -18.11
C LYS A 1151 -32.47 17.84 -17.12
N VAL A 1152 -32.41 17.33 -15.89
CA VAL A 1152 -33.21 17.85 -14.77
C VAL A 1152 -32.57 19.18 -14.32
N ILE A 1153 -33.35 20.26 -14.29
CA ILE A 1153 -32.85 21.60 -13.92
C ILE A 1153 -32.46 21.67 -12.44
N SER A 1154 -31.50 22.55 -12.10
CA SER A 1154 -31.04 22.79 -10.71
C SER A 1154 -30.59 21.53 -9.95
N THR A 1155 -30.01 20.57 -10.66
CA THR A 1155 -29.47 19.30 -10.10
C THR A 1155 -28.26 18.80 -10.89
N ASN A 1156 -27.64 17.70 -10.45
CA ASN A 1156 -26.76 16.86 -11.30
C ASN A 1156 -27.51 15.91 -12.26
N LEU A 1157 -28.78 15.60 -12.00
CA LEU A 1157 -29.51 14.47 -12.61
C LEU A 1157 -29.91 14.62 -14.09
N ILE A 1158 -30.05 13.50 -14.80
CA ILE A 1158 -30.74 13.39 -16.10
C ILE A 1158 -31.90 12.41 -16.04
N LEU A 1159 -32.96 12.68 -16.81
CA LEU A 1159 -34.08 11.77 -17.05
C LEU A 1159 -33.89 11.08 -18.40
N VAL A 1160 -33.87 9.75 -18.40
CA VAL A 1160 -33.71 8.89 -19.58
C VAL A 1160 -34.97 8.04 -19.75
N ALA A 1161 -35.68 8.22 -20.87
CA ALA A 1161 -36.88 7.46 -21.20
C ALA A 1161 -36.64 6.59 -22.45
N VAL A 1162 -36.90 5.29 -22.34
CA VAL A 1162 -36.48 4.26 -23.30
C VAL A 1162 -37.69 3.44 -23.76
N ASN A 1163 -37.89 3.28 -25.07
CA ASN A 1163 -38.92 2.37 -25.58
C ASN A 1163 -38.49 0.90 -25.34
N SER A 1164 -39.32 0.12 -24.66
CA SER A 1164 -39.05 -1.29 -24.32
C SER A 1164 -39.75 -2.32 -25.22
N LEU A 1165 -40.55 -1.89 -26.20
CA LEU A 1165 -41.30 -2.80 -27.10
C LEU A 1165 -40.43 -3.60 -28.09
N CYS A 1166 -39.20 -3.18 -28.33
CA CYS A 1166 -38.20 -3.96 -29.07
C CYS A 1166 -36.95 -4.10 -28.20
N PRO A 1167 -36.73 -5.26 -27.56
CA PRO A 1167 -35.45 -5.53 -26.90
C PRO A 1167 -34.33 -5.57 -27.95
N CYS A 1168 -33.19 -4.98 -27.62
CA CYS A 1168 -31.95 -5.17 -28.36
C CYS A 1168 -31.14 -6.28 -27.68
N GLU A 1169 -30.23 -6.93 -28.39
CA GLU A 1169 -29.18 -7.73 -27.74
C GLU A 1169 -28.27 -6.78 -26.94
N SER A 1170 -28.47 -6.71 -25.62
CA SER A 1170 -27.82 -5.73 -24.76
C SER A 1170 -26.38 -6.15 -24.45
N ARG A 1171 -25.43 -5.60 -25.23
CA ARG A 1171 -24.03 -5.53 -24.82
C ARG A 1171 -23.96 -4.87 -23.44
N LYS A 1172 -23.59 -5.63 -22.42
CA LYS A 1172 -23.29 -5.09 -21.08
C LYS A 1172 -22.00 -4.29 -21.15
N VAL A 1173 -22.02 -3.12 -20.52
CA VAL A 1173 -20.85 -2.24 -20.37
C VAL A 1173 -20.67 -2.01 -18.88
N ASP A 1174 -19.69 -2.69 -18.31
CA ASP A 1174 -19.39 -2.62 -16.87
C ASP A 1174 -18.35 -1.56 -16.54
N ILE A 1175 -18.19 -1.31 -15.24
CA ILE A 1175 -17.21 -0.42 -14.62
C ILE A 1175 -16.27 -1.17 -13.65
N GLU A 1176 -16.28 -2.50 -13.64
CA GLU A 1176 -15.28 -3.30 -12.93
C GLU A 1176 -13.89 -3.14 -13.58
N PRO A 1177 -12.81 -2.91 -12.81
CA PRO A 1177 -11.46 -2.76 -13.37
C PRO A 1177 -10.89 -4.08 -13.92
N VAL A 1178 -10.47 -4.08 -15.19
CA VAL A 1178 -9.93 -5.23 -15.92
C VAL A 1178 -8.39 -5.16 -15.98
N GLU A 1179 -7.69 -6.28 -15.82
CA GLU A 1179 -6.22 -6.34 -15.94
C GLU A 1179 -5.74 -5.96 -17.36
N VAL A 1180 -4.64 -5.19 -17.42
CA VAL A 1180 -3.99 -4.80 -18.68
C VAL A 1180 -2.99 -5.88 -19.09
N GLU A 1181 -3.34 -6.69 -20.07
CA GLU A 1181 -2.42 -7.64 -20.70
C GLU A 1181 -1.26 -6.89 -21.38
N HIS A 1182 -0.05 -7.07 -20.87
CA HIS A 1182 1.18 -6.52 -21.46
C HIS A 1182 1.90 -7.59 -22.26
N ASN A 1183 2.21 -7.30 -23.53
CA ASN A 1183 3.10 -8.13 -24.35
C ASN A 1183 4.50 -8.24 -23.69
N GLU A 1184 5.22 -9.35 -23.90
CA GLU A 1184 6.56 -9.57 -23.31
C GLU A 1184 7.52 -8.41 -23.54
N THR A 1185 7.52 -7.81 -24.73
CA THR A 1185 8.34 -6.64 -25.07
C THR A 1185 7.96 -5.38 -24.28
N THR A 1186 6.66 -5.16 -24.03
CA THR A 1186 6.20 -4.06 -23.17
C THR A 1186 6.50 -4.32 -21.70
N SER A 1187 6.45 -5.57 -21.25
CA SER A 1187 6.83 -5.98 -19.89
C SER A 1187 8.33 -5.80 -19.64
N CYS A 1188 9.21 -6.23 -20.56
CA CYS A 1188 10.64 -5.92 -20.48
C CYS A 1188 10.87 -4.39 -20.50
N ASN A 1189 10.17 -3.64 -21.37
CA ASN A 1189 10.33 -2.18 -21.42
C ASN A 1189 9.92 -1.50 -20.11
N ARG A 1190 8.85 -1.95 -19.45
CA ARG A 1190 8.41 -1.49 -18.12
C ARG A 1190 9.52 -1.69 -17.07
N LEU A 1191 10.11 -2.88 -17.00
CA LEU A 1191 11.24 -3.15 -16.08
C LEU A 1191 12.50 -2.32 -16.39
N LEU A 1192 12.65 -1.86 -17.64
CA LEU A 1192 13.73 -0.99 -18.11
C LEU A 1192 13.41 0.52 -18.03
N MET A 1193 12.16 0.93 -17.75
CA MET A 1193 11.74 2.33 -17.64
C MET A 1193 12.23 2.98 -16.34
N GLN A 1194 13.53 3.24 -16.29
CA GLN A 1194 14.15 3.99 -15.18
C GLN A 1194 13.80 5.48 -15.30
N HIS A 1195 12.71 5.89 -14.64
CA HIS A 1195 12.40 7.29 -14.39
C HIS A 1195 13.59 8.01 -13.71
N TYR A 1196 13.68 9.33 -13.89
CA TYR A 1196 14.81 10.10 -13.39
C TYR A 1196 14.86 10.09 -11.85
N ARG A 1197 16.02 9.74 -11.29
CA ARG A 1197 16.25 9.69 -9.83
C ARG A 1197 17.47 10.52 -9.45
N LYS A 1198 17.46 11.08 -8.25
CA LYS A 1198 18.60 11.79 -7.65
C LYS A 1198 19.39 10.81 -6.78
N ARG A 1199 20.70 10.70 -7.02
CA ARG A 1199 21.59 9.90 -6.18
C ARG A 1199 21.65 10.45 -4.75
N PRO A 1200 21.83 9.58 -3.73
CA PRO A 1200 22.26 10.02 -2.41
C PRO A 1200 23.49 10.93 -2.52
N GLN A 1201 23.51 12.02 -1.74
CA GLN A 1201 24.61 12.99 -1.78
C GLN A 1201 25.88 12.45 -1.12
N SER A 1202 25.72 11.47 -0.22
CA SER A 1202 26.79 10.79 0.50
C SER A 1202 27.14 9.46 -0.13
N CYS A 1203 28.44 9.21 -0.29
CA CYS A 1203 29.01 7.94 -0.68
C CYS A 1203 30.42 7.84 -0.08
N VAL A 1204 30.69 6.76 0.66
CA VAL A 1204 32.02 6.49 1.22
C VAL A 1204 32.40 5.05 0.88
N ASN A 1205 33.16 4.87 -0.20
CA ASN A 1205 33.52 3.57 -0.78
C ASN A 1205 35.00 3.18 -0.60
N TYR A 1206 35.87 4.16 -0.32
CA TYR A 1206 37.32 4.02 -0.26
C TYR A 1206 37.91 4.80 0.92
N HIS A 1207 38.90 4.23 1.59
CA HIS A 1207 39.82 4.94 2.49
C HIS A 1207 41.25 4.47 2.15
N PRO A 1208 42.28 5.36 2.14
CA PRO A 1208 43.65 4.98 1.75
C PRO A 1208 44.20 3.83 2.61
N ASP A 1209 44.07 3.92 3.93
CA ASP A 1209 44.69 2.97 4.87
C ASP A 1209 43.90 1.65 5.00
N GLU A 1210 42.79 1.48 4.27
CA GLU A 1210 42.00 0.24 4.27
C GLU A 1210 42.84 -0.99 3.86
N HIS A 1211 43.85 -0.78 3.02
CA HIS A 1211 44.75 -1.83 2.55
C HIS A 1211 45.61 -2.47 3.66
N GLU A 1212 45.71 -1.85 4.85
CA GLU A 1212 46.36 -2.48 6.01
C GLU A 1212 45.50 -3.58 6.65
N ILE A 1213 44.18 -3.60 6.42
CA ILE A 1213 43.26 -4.56 7.05
C ILE A 1213 43.30 -5.91 6.35
N LYS A 1214 44.14 -6.81 6.88
CA LYS A 1214 44.26 -8.22 6.43
C LYS A 1214 43.17 -9.16 6.96
N LEU A 1215 42.10 -8.63 7.56
CA LEU A 1215 40.95 -9.41 8.04
C LEU A 1215 40.00 -9.76 6.88
N CYS A 1216 40.25 -10.90 6.26
CA CYS A 1216 39.31 -11.66 5.45
C CYS A 1216 38.89 -12.94 6.20
N GLY A 1217 37.74 -13.53 5.85
CA GLY A 1217 37.08 -14.59 6.62
C GLY A 1217 37.97 -15.77 7.00
N GLY A 1218 37.99 -16.09 8.29
CA GLY A 1218 38.94 -17.05 8.86
C GLY A 1218 38.74 -18.48 8.38
N ALA A 1219 39.75 -19.03 7.70
CA ALA A 1219 39.91 -20.47 7.67
C ALA A 1219 40.25 -20.96 9.09
N GLY A 1220 39.49 -21.92 9.61
CA GLY A 1220 39.76 -22.59 10.88
C GLY A 1220 41.01 -23.47 10.79
N SER A 1221 42.17 -22.84 10.72
CA SER A 1221 43.47 -23.50 10.77
C SER A 1221 43.70 -24.05 12.17
N LEU A 1222 43.26 -25.28 12.41
CA LEU A 1222 43.86 -26.15 13.43
C LEU A 1222 45.32 -26.42 13.02
N GLY A 1223 46.18 -25.43 13.30
CA GLY A 1223 47.62 -25.60 13.18
C GLY A 1223 48.01 -26.76 14.10
N PRO A 1224 48.66 -27.82 13.59
CA PRO A 1224 49.01 -28.97 14.41
C PRO A 1224 49.91 -28.48 15.54
N SER A 1225 49.45 -28.64 16.78
CA SER A 1225 50.21 -28.23 17.96
C SER A 1225 51.54 -28.95 17.94
N SER A 1226 52.62 -28.22 17.68
CA SER A 1226 53.99 -28.75 17.68
C SER A 1226 54.33 -29.36 19.04
N VAL A 1227 53.71 -28.86 20.12
CA VAL A 1227 53.78 -29.42 21.47
C VAL A 1227 53.15 -30.82 21.55
N ALA A 1228 52.03 -31.08 20.87
CA ALA A 1228 51.39 -32.41 20.85
C ALA A 1228 52.21 -33.44 20.06
N LEU A 1229 52.85 -33.02 18.97
CA LEU A 1229 53.82 -33.86 18.26
C LEU A 1229 55.10 -34.08 19.08
N LEU A 1230 55.55 -33.08 19.84
CA LEU A 1230 56.70 -33.22 20.74
C LEU A 1230 56.41 -34.18 21.90
N THR A 1231 55.23 -34.11 22.52
CA THR A 1231 54.86 -35.01 23.61
C THR A 1231 54.64 -36.44 23.13
N LEU A 1232 54.08 -36.65 21.93
CA LEU A 1232 54.01 -37.98 21.32
C LEU A 1232 55.41 -38.54 21.00
N LEU A 1233 56.32 -37.74 20.45
CA LEU A 1233 57.71 -38.15 20.23
C LEU A 1233 58.44 -38.47 21.54
N LEU A 1234 58.30 -37.64 22.56
CA LEU A 1234 58.89 -37.87 23.89
C LEU A 1234 58.31 -39.11 24.57
N ALA A 1235 57.01 -39.36 24.45
CA ALA A 1235 56.38 -40.59 24.93
C ALA A 1235 56.88 -41.84 24.17
N HIS A 1236 57.11 -41.73 22.86
CA HIS A 1236 57.65 -42.83 22.06
C HIS A 1236 59.12 -43.13 22.42
N ILE A 1237 59.93 -42.09 22.66
CA ILE A 1237 61.31 -42.22 23.15
C ILE A 1237 61.31 -42.84 24.56
N TYR A 1238 60.45 -42.37 25.46
CA TYR A 1238 60.31 -42.92 26.82
C TYR A 1238 59.93 -44.41 26.81
N ASN A 1239 58.95 -44.81 25.99
CA ASN A 1239 58.61 -46.22 25.81
C ASN A 1239 59.76 -47.03 25.19
N SER A 1240 60.57 -46.46 24.29
CA SER A 1240 61.74 -47.17 23.74
C SER A 1240 62.85 -47.38 24.79
N MET A 1241 63.06 -46.43 25.70
CA MET A 1241 64.01 -46.56 26.81
C MET A 1241 63.50 -47.46 27.95
N MET A 1242 62.21 -47.77 27.99
CA MET A 1242 61.61 -48.78 28.88
C MET A 1242 61.69 -50.21 28.32
N GLN A 1243 62.22 -50.40 27.10
CA GLN A 1243 62.35 -51.70 26.43
C GLN A 1243 63.81 -52.08 26.11
N SER A 1244 64.77 -51.39 26.73
CA SER A 1244 66.22 -51.66 26.65
C SER A 1244 66.83 -51.82 28.04
#